data_AF-A0A8J4S813-F1
#
_entry.id   AF-A0A8J4S813-F1
#
_cell.length_a   1.000
_cell.length_b   1.000
_cell.length_c   1.000
_cell.angle_alpha   90.00
_cell.angle_beta   90.00
_cell.angle_gamma   90.00
#
_symmetry.space_group_name_H-M   'P 1'
#
loop_
_entity.id
_entity.type
_entity.pdbx_description
1 polymer ?
#
loop_
_entity_poly.entity_id
_entity_poly.type
_entity_poly.pdbx_seq_one_letter_code
_entity_poly.pdbx_strand_id
1 'polypeptide(L)'
;MSFTSYNLFTSPRWIGMDNYTKMFFDDPKYWNSVKVTFLYVFIGVPLRLVFALFVAMILNTGSRMVGTYRTLYYLPSIIGGSVAVSIMWRNLFSNEGVINSALTAIGIGPISWFGDPNASLVMLISLSVWQFGSSMLIFLAGLKNISPEMYEAAGVDGANPVRKFFGITLPLLSPIILFNLIMQTIGAFMTFVPAYIISKGEGGPMDGTMLYSLYLFRQAFMFNNMGYASAMAWIMLIMIGILTVAVFLTSKFWVFYESEGGNSFKESRTIFVTAESLFPTEWIWSNYADGWKVISTIGAVLSSSLIAFGFARLNFKGRNFWFSLMMLTLMLPHDVVLVPQYIIFTKLGWLNTILPIVVPTFFGMPFFIFLMVQFIRTIPKELDEAATIDGCNKFRLYVQIIMPLIKSSLATAAIFSFYWRWEDLLGPVLYLNSPDKYTVSMALKMFLDSESASNWGAMFAMSIVSLVPVVAVFFIFQKQILLPAQFKHDVAVDNHAQSGRSSRSFINEGRLDPILEKMKPEDFLFIQFGHNDEKPGPDRGTEPFTTYKEYLKKYIDAARGASAHPVLVTPVHRRYFADDGTLTDTHGDYIIAVRELAEEEGVPLIDLAERSRMLFEQAGIEGSKGDFMWVLPGEYVNFPAGVEDNTHFQERGARRLAIEVAEAIRKLRLQPLQMYLSNVPVIIQYSRLDTTQPELALMSVMAFPLR
;
A
#
# COMPACT_ATOMS: atom_id res chain seq x y z
N MET A 1 5.41 17.27 -35.48
CA MET A 1 5.53 15.96 -36.17
C MET A 1 4.20 15.45 -36.70
N SER A 2 3.10 15.62 -35.96
CA SER A 2 1.76 15.29 -36.49
C SER A 2 1.42 16.01 -37.80
N PHE A 3 2.01 17.18 -38.08
CA PHE A 3 1.85 17.93 -39.34
C PHE A 3 2.93 17.64 -40.40
N THR A 4 3.74 16.59 -40.21
CA THR A 4 4.84 16.25 -41.11
C THR A 4 4.72 14.82 -41.62
N SER A 5 5.11 14.57 -42.87
CA SER A 5 5.50 13.24 -43.33
C SER A 5 6.89 12.96 -42.79
N TYR A 6 6.98 11.98 -41.89
CA TYR A 6 8.23 11.65 -41.21
C TYR A 6 8.27 10.16 -40.92
N ASN A 7 9.37 9.52 -41.30
CA ASN A 7 9.53 8.06 -41.25
C ASN A 7 10.81 7.59 -40.55
N LEU A 8 11.36 8.41 -39.66
CA LEU A 8 12.68 8.22 -39.01
C LEU A 8 13.90 8.33 -39.91
N PHE A 9 13.84 7.83 -41.13
CA PHE A 9 15.00 7.71 -42.03
C PHE A 9 15.25 8.95 -42.88
N THR A 10 14.20 9.74 -43.15
CA THR A 10 14.27 10.94 -43.98
C THR A 10 13.89 12.19 -43.18
N SER A 11 14.38 13.35 -43.63
CA SER A 11 14.07 14.62 -42.96
C SER A 11 12.56 14.89 -42.97
N PRO A 12 11.96 15.37 -41.85
CA PRO A 12 10.53 15.64 -41.78
C PRO A 12 10.10 16.64 -42.86
N ARG A 13 9.12 16.28 -43.69
CA ARG A 13 8.52 17.18 -44.68
C ARG A 13 7.18 17.69 -44.15
N TRP A 14 6.98 19.00 -44.12
CA TRP A 14 5.68 19.57 -43.75
C TRP A 14 4.60 19.17 -44.76
N ILE A 15 3.46 18.66 -44.26
CA ILE A 15 2.31 18.22 -45.05
C ILE A 15 0.99 18.81 -44.51
N GLY A 16 1.05 19.83 -43.65
CA GLY A 16 -0.15 20.42 -43.06
C GLY A 16 -1.00 19.40 -42.30
N MET A 17 -2.30 19.36 -42.59
CA MET A 17 -3.29 18.51 -41.89
C MET A 17 -3.46 17.11 -42.49
N ASP A 18 -2.70 16.74 -43.52
CA ASP A 18 -2.91 15.50 -44.29
C ASP A 18 -2.96 14.23 -43.43
N ASN A 19 -2.15 14.14 -42.36
CA ASN A 19 -2.22 13.02 -41.44
C ASN A 19 -3.59 12.90 -40.73
N TYR A 20 -4.23 14.02 -40.40
CA TYR A 20 -5.56 14.05 -39.79
C TYR A 20 -6.66 13.80 -40.83
N THR A 21 -6.53 14.35 -42.04
CA THR A 21 -7.47 14.07 -43.15
C THR A 21 -7.48 12.57 -43.46
N LYS A 22 -6.30 11.97 -43.65
CA LYS A 22 -6.16 10.54 -43.86
C LYS A 22 -6.79 9.73 -42.73
N MET A 23 -6.57 10.14 -41.48
CA MET A 23 -7.08 9.45 -40.30
C MET A 23 -8.60 9.43 -40.24
N PHE A 24 -9.24 10.58 -40.46
CA PHE A 24 -10.69 10.68 -40.32
C PHE A 24 -11.46 10.21 -41.54
N PHE A 25 -10.89 10.29 -42.75
CA PHE A 25 -11.63 10.06 -43.99
C PHE A 25 -11.13 8.84 -44.79
N ASP A 26 -9.85 8.49 -44.70
CA ASP A 26 -9.23 7.51 -45.61
C ASP A 26 -8.71 6.23 -44.93
N ASP A 27 -8.78 6.15 -43.59
CA ASP A 27 -8.30 5.00 -42.80
C ASP A 27 -9.45 4.28 -42.07
N PRO A 28 -10.09 3.27 -42.70
CA PRO A 28 -11.11 2.45 -42.05
C PRO A 28 -10.58 1.68 -40.82
N LYS A 29 -9.29 1.34 -40.81
CA LYS A 29 -8.66 0.57 -39.74
C LYS A 29 -8.50 1.43 -38.49
N TYR A 30 -8.25 2.73 -38.66
CA TYR A 30 -8.32 3.72 -37.57
C TYR A 30 -9.69 3.69 -36.88
N TRP A 31 -10.78 3.85 -37.63
CA TRP A 31 -12.13 3.83 -37.07
C TRP A 31 -12.50 2.50 -36.43
N ASN A 32 -12.04 1.38 -36.99
CA ASN A 32 -12.18 0.08 -36.33
C ASN A 32 -11.45 0.05 -34.99
N SER A 33 -10.21 0.55 -34.92
CA SER A 33 -9.46 0.58 -33.66
C SER A 33 -10.09 1.46 -32.59
N VAL A 34 -10.66 2.60 -33.01
CA VAL A 34 -11.46 3.49 -32.15
C VAL A 34 -12.67 2.72 -31.63
N LYS A 35 -13.46 2.09 -32.51
CA LYS A 35 -14.63 1.30 -32.14
C LYS A 35 -14.30 0.19 -31.14
N VAL A 36 -13.28 -0.63 -31.43
CA VAL A 36 -12.88 -1.75 -30.57
C VAL A 36 -12.41 -1.24 -29.21
N THR A 37 -11.62 -0.15 -29.17
CA THR A 37 -11.21 0.47 -27.90
C THR A 37 -12.40 1.01 -27.11
N PHE A 38 -13.36 1.68 -27.76
CA PHE A 38 -14.54 2.16 -27.06
C PHE A 38 -15.42 1.03 -26.52
N LEU A 39 -15.60 -0.06 -27.28
CA LEU A 39 -16.27 -1.27 -26.79
C LEU A 39 -15.53 -1.86 -25.59
N TYR A 40 -14.20 -1.98 -25.69
CA TYR A 40 -13.37 -2.48 -24.60
C TYR A 40 -13.48 -1.60 -23.33
N VAL A 41 -13.44 -0.27 -23.48
CA VAL A 41 -13.54 0.68 -22.36
C VAL A 41 -14.93 0.66 -21.74
N PHE A 42 -15.98 0.87 -22.53
CA PHE A 42 -17.34 1.03 -22.01
C PHE A 42 -17.96 -0.27 -21.49
N ILE A 43 -17.47 -1.43 -21.92
CA ILE A 43 -17.90 -2.72 -21.38
C ILE A 43 -16.96 -3.19 -20.28
N GLY A 44 -15.65 -3.18 -20.54
CA GLY A 44 -14.65 -3.72 -19.64
C GLY A 44 -14.51 -2.95 -18.33
N VAL A 45 -14.52 -1.61 -18.37
CA VAL A 45 -14.34 -0.80 -17.15
C VAL A 45 -15.51 -0.99 -16.18
N PRO A 46 -16.80 -0.84 -16.58
CA PRO A 46 -17.91 -1.05 -15.66
C PRO A 46 -17.94 -2.48 -15.10
N LEU A 47 -17.73 -3.50 -15.94
CA LEU A 47 -17.70 -4.89 -15.47
C LEU A 47 -16.58 -5.12 -14.44
N ARG A 48 -15.39 -4.57 -14.71
CA ARG A 48 -14.26 -4.66 -13.78
C ARG A 48 -14.58 -3.98 -12.45
N LEU A 49 -15.20 -2.81 -12.46
CA LEU A 49 -15.56 -2.07 -11.24
C LEU A 49 -16.67 -2.75 -10.45
N VAL A 50 -17.70 -3.26 -11.13
CA VAL A 50 -18.80 -4.02 -10.50
C VAL A 50 -18.23 -5.28 -9.84
N PHE A 51 -17.38 -6.02 -10.54
CA PHE A 51 -16.74 -7.21 -10.00
C PHE A 51 -15.80 -6.87 -8.83
N ALA A 52 -15.03 -5.79 -8.96
CA ALA A 52 -14.16 -5.30 -7.90
C ALA A 52 -14.93 -4.93 -6.62
N LEU A 53 -16.05 -4.20 -6.76
CA LEU A 53 -16.90 -3.82 -5.64
C LEU A 53 -17.59 -5.03 -5.01
N PHE A 54 -18.08 -5.96 -5.82
CA PHE A 54 -18.68 -7.21 -5.36
C PHE A 54 -17.70 -8.00 -4.48
N VAL A 55 -16.47 -8.20 -4.97
CA VAL A 55 -15.42 -8.88 -4.19
C VAL A 55 -15.05 -8.07 -2.94
N ALA A 56 -14.93 -6.75 -3.04
CA ALA A 56 -14.65 -5.89 -1.89
C ALA A 56 -15.73 -6.00 -0.80
N MET A 57 -17.01 -6.07 -1.18
CA MET A 57 -18.13 -6.23 -0.25
C MET A 57 -18.11 -7.58 0.48
N ILE A 58 -17.82 -8.67 -0.23
CA ILE A 58 -17.66 -9.99 0.40
C ILE A 58 -16.54 -9.93 1.44
N LEU A 59 -15.41 -9.31 1.10
CA LEU A 59 -14.25 -9.17 1.98
C LEU A 59 -14.48 -8.22 3.16
N ASN A 60 -15.50 -7.35 3.08
CA ASN A 60 -15.87 -6.47 4.17
C ASN A 60 -16.71 -7.18 5.25
N THR A 61 -17.22 -8.39 4.98
CA THR A 61 -17.91 -9.21 6.00
C THR A 61 -16.86 -9.96 6.83
N GLY A 62 -16.86 -9.80 8.15
CA GLY A 62 -15.81 -10.27 9.08
C GLY A 62 -15.68 -11.80 9.23
N SER A 63 -15.41 -12.52 8.14
CA SER A 63 -15.29 -13.98 8.08
C SER A 63 -14.00 -14.50 8.75
N ARG A 64 -14.08 -15.66 9.41
CA ARG A 64 -12.99 -16.36 10.10
C ARG A 64 -11.81 -16.81 9.18
N MET A 65 -11.96 -16.77 7.86
CA MET A 65 -10.95 -17.26 6.89
C MET A 65 -10.17 -16.14 6.16
N VAL A 66 -10.26 -14.90 6.65
CA VAL A 66 -9.71 -13.69 6.00
C VAL A 66 -8.21 -13.78 5.65
N GLY A 67 -7.39 -14.53 6.41
CA GLY A 67 -5.96 -14.72 6.16
C GLY A 67 -5.66 -15.35 4.79
N THR A 68 -6.17 -16.56 4.52
CA THR A 68 -5.93 -17.27 3.26
C THR A 68 -6.48 -16.52 2.03
N TYR A 69 -7.63 -15.85 2.20
CA TYR A 69 -8.28 -15.11 1.12
C TYR A 69 -7.46 -13.94 0.61
N ARG A 70 -6.86 -13.16 1.49
CA ARG A 70 -6.16 -11.93 1.12
C ARG A 70 -4.93 -12.20 0.21
N THR A 71 -4.15 -13.28 0.39
CA THR A 71 -2.96 -13.57 -0.46
C THR A 71 -3.36 -13.99 -1.87
N LEU A 72 -4.42 -14.81 -2.00
CA LEU A 72 -4.91 -15.29 -3.29
C LEU A 72 -5.49 -14.17 -4.15
N TYR A 73 -6.09 -13.13 -3.56
CA TYR A 73 -6.69 -12.02 -4.32
C TYR A 73 -5.77 -10.79 -4.49
N TYR A 74 -4.66 -10.69 -3.74
CA TYR A 74 -3.61 -9.72 -4.08
C TYR A 74 -2.92 -10.09 -5.39
N LEU A 75 -2.76 -11.39 -5.69
CA LEU A 75 -2.10 -11.89 -6.90
C LEU A 75 -2.58 -11.15 -8.17
N PRO A 76 -3.88 -11.14 -8.52
CA PRO A 76 -4.36 -10.44 -9.72
C PRO A 76 -3.98 -8.95 -9.81
N SER A 77 -3.82 -8.26 -8.67
CA SER A 77 -3.33 -6.87 -8.66
C SER A 77 -1.83 -6.76 -8.94
N ILE A 78 -1.05 -7.80 -8.62
CA ILE A 78 0.42 -7.87 -8.75
C ILE A 78 0.78 -8.24 -10.18
N ILE A 79 0.20 -9.34 -10.63
CA ILE A 79 0.58 -10.01 -11.87
C ILE A 79 -0.34 -9.63 -13.02
N GLY A 80 -1.45 -8.93 -12.75
CA GLY A 80 -2.48 -8.60 -13.72
C GLY A 80 -1.94 -8.01 -15.01
N GLY A 81 -1.14 -6.95 -14.93
CA GLY A 81 -0.56 -6.28 -16.11
C GLY A 81 0.62 -6.99 -16.75
N SER A 82 1.09 -8.12 -16.19
CA SER A 82 2.32 -8.77 -16.64
C SER A 82 2.14 -9.46 -18.00
N VAL A 83 3.24 -9.51 -18.73
CA VAL A 83 3.37 -10.30 -19.95
C VAL A 83 3.05 -11.76 -19.66
N ALA A 84 3.55 -12.31 -18.55
CA ALA A 84 3.34 -13.68 -18.12
C ALA A 84 1.84 -14.02 -17.98
N VAL A 85 1.05 -13.17 -17.33
CA VAL A 85 -0.40 -13.39 -17.20
C VAL A 85 -1.09 -13.33 -18.56
N SER A 86 -0.71 -12.40 -19.43
CA SER A 86 -1.29 -12.31 -20.77
C SER A 86 -1.01 -13.57 -21.60
N ILE A 87 0.18 -14.17 -21.44
CA ILE A 87 0.54 -15.45 -22.05
C ILE A 87 -0.29 -16.59 -21.45
N MET A 88 -0.39 -16.67 -20.12
CA MET A 88 -1.19 -17.67 -19.43
C MET A 88 -2.66 -17.61 -19.87
N TRP A 89 -3.21 -16.40 -19.95
CA TRP A 89 -4.58 -16.16 -20.41
C TRP A 89 -4.80 -16.69 -21.82
N ARG A 90 -3.87 -16.37 -22.72
CA ARG A 90 -3.89 -16.87 -24.10
C ARG A 90 -3.92 -18.40 -24.16
N ASN A 91 -3.19 -19.08 -23.27
CA ASN A 91 -3.19 -20.54 -23.19
C ASN A 91 -4.50 -21.12 -22.64
N LEU A 92 -5.07 -20.49 -21.59
CA LEU A 92 -6.34 -20.91 -21.00
C LEU A 92 -7.49 -20.89 -22.03
N PHE A 93 -7.45 -19.92 -22.95
CA PHE A 93 -8.42 -19.72 -24.02
C PHE A 93 -8.03 -20.40 -25.34
N SER A 94 -6.98 -21.22 -25.38
CA SER A 94 -6.65 -22.02 -26.57
C SER A 94 -7.76 -23.03 -26.91
N ASN A 95 -7.74 -23.57 -28.13
CA ASN A 95 -8.77 -24.54 -28.56
C ASN A 95 -8.86 -25.75 -27.62
N GLU A 96 -7.72 -26.25 -27.15
CA GLU A 96 -7.59 -27.33 -26.15
C GLU A 96 -7.44 -26.80 -24.71
N GLY A 97 -7.70 -25.51 -24.51
CA GLY A 97 -7.52 -24.83 -23.24
C GLY A 97 -8.58 -25.23 -22.20
N VAL A 98 -8.28 -24.90 -20.94
CA VAL A 98 -9.16 -25.17 -19.80
C VAL A 98 -10.54 -24.54 -19.98
N ILE A 99 -10.62 -23.36 -20.62
CA ILE A 99 -11.90 -22.66 -20.81
C ILE A 99 -12.82 -23.43 -21.77
N ASN A 100 -12.33 -23.85 -22.93
CA ASN A 100 -13.12 -24.66 -23.86
C ASN A 100 -13.46 -26.04 -23.29
N SER A 101 -12.54 -26.64 -22.53
CA SER A 101 -12.81 -27.88 -21.79
C SER A 101 -13.94 -27.72 -20.78
N ALA A 102 -13.94 -26.63 -20.02
CA ALA A 102 -15.01 -26.30 -19.06
C ALA A 102 -16.35 -26.01 -19.75
N LEU A 103 -16.35 -25.26 -20.86
CA LEU A 103 -17.54 -25.01 -21.67
C LEU A 103 -18.16 -26.31 -22.20
N THR A 104 -17.33 -27.19 -22.72
CA THR A 104 -17.76 -28.50 -23.23
C THR A 104 -18.36 -29.35 -22.11
N ALA A 105 -17.77 -29.31 -20.91
CA ALA A 105 -18.27 -30.03 -19.74
C ALA A 105 -19.67 -29.57 -19.28
N ILE A 106 -20.03 -28.31 -19.52
CA ILE A 106 -21.38 -27.76 -19.23
C ILE A 106 -22.32 -27.79 -20.45
N GLY A 107 -21.92 -28.47 -21.54
CA GLY A 107 -22.75 -28.66 -22.74
C GLY A 107 -22.68 -27.55 -23.78
N ILE A 108 -21.75 -26.60 -23.65
CA ILE A 108 -21.50 -25.53 -24.63
C ILE A 108 -20.37 -25.98 -25.56
N GLY A 109 -20.60 -25.97 -26.87
CA GLY A 109 -19.57 -26.34 -27.86
C GLY A 109 -18.32 -25.43 -27.78
N PRO A 110 -17.15 -25.90 -28.26
CA PRO A 110 -15.91 -25.15 -28.17
C PRO A 110 -16.01 -23.84 -28.97
N ILE A 111 -15.57 -22.74 -28.36
CA ILE A 111 -15.57 -21.41 -28.99
C ILE A 111 -14.20 -21.17 -29.63
N SER A 112 -14.20 -20.60 -30.84
CA SER A 112 -12.98 -20.21 -31.54
C SER A 112 -12.49 -18.83 -31.08
N TRP A 113 -11.90 -18.78 -29.88
CA TRP A 113 -11.46 -17.52 -29.25
C TRP A 113 -10.43 -16.71 -30.05
N PHE A 114 -9.70 -17.36 -30.95
CA PHE A 114 -8.71 -16.72 -31.84
C PHE A 114 -9.18 -16.63 -33.30
N GLY A 115 -10.32 -17.22 -33.63
CA GLY A 115 -10.89 -17.21 -34.98
C GLY A 115 -12.11 -16.29 -35.14
N ASP A 116 -12.84 -16.01 -34.06
CA ASP A 116 -13.98 -15.09 -34.04
C ASP A 116 -13.61 -13.74 -33.40
N PRO A 117 -13.72 -12.60 -34.13
CA PRO A 117 -13.41 -11.27 -33.62
C PRO A 117 -14.18 -10.88 -32.35
N ASN A 118 -15.44 -11.30 -32.22
CA ASN A 118 -16.24 -10.98 -31.05
C ASN A 118 -15.77 -11.78 -29.83
N ALA A 119 -15.54 -13.08 -30.00
CA ALA A 119 -14.97 -13.94 -28.96
C ALA A 119 -13.59 -13.44 -28.49
N SER A 120 -12.74 -12.97 -29.40
CA SER A 120 -11.42 -12.43 -29.05
C SER A 120 -11.51 -11.14 -28.22
N LEU A 121 -12.47 -10.26 -28.52
CA LEU A 121 -12.72 -9.08 -27.71
C LEU A 121 -13.25 -9.45 -26.31
N VAL A 122 -14.16 -10.42 -26.23
CA VAL A 122 -14.67 -10.95 -24.94
C VAL A 122 -13.53 -11.56 -24.11
N MET A 123 -12.63 -12.32 -24.72
CA MET A 123 -11.43 -12.84 -24.06
C MET A 123 -10.59 -11.69 -23.47
N LEU A 124 -10.35 -10.63 -24.24
CA LEU A 124 -9.57 -9.48 -23.78
C LEU A 124 -10.28 -8.71 -22.66
N ILE A 125 -11.60 -8.53 -22.75
CA ILE A 125 -12.43 -7.95 -21.68
C ILE A 125 -12.39 -8.81 -20.42
N SER A 126 -12.47 -10.14 -20.55
CA SER A 126 -12.43 -11.07 -19.41
C SER A 126 -11.12 -10.97 -18.63
N LEU A 127 -10.00 -10.81 -19.33
CA LEU A 127 -8.70 -10.56 -18.70
C LEU A 127 -8.71 -9.23 -17.93
N SER A 128 -9.28 -8.17 -18.52
CA SER A 128 -9.41 -6.87 -17.85
C SER A 128 -10.26 -6.95 -16.58
N VAL A 129 -11.37 -7.70 -16.62
CA VAL A 129 -12.21 -7.96 -15.45
C VAL A 129 -11.44 -8.78 -14.42
N TRP A 130 -10.66 -9.78 -14.82
CA TRP A 130 -9.81 -10.55 -13.90
C TRP A 130 -8.71 -9.71 -13.24
N GLN A 131 -8.25 -8.65 -13.90
CA GLN A 131 -7.32 -7.66 -13.35
C GLN A 131 -7.97 -6.67 -12.36
N PHE A 132 -9.12 -7.00 -11.76
CA PHE A 132 -9.88 -6.17 -10.82
C PHE A 132 -9.14 -5.79 -9.53
N GLY A 133 -8.03 -6.45 -9.21
CA GLY A 133 -7.40 -6.42 -7.89
C GLY A 133 -7.09 -5.01 -7.36
N SER A 134 -6.57 -4.10 -8.19
CA SER A 134 -6.28 -2.72 -7.77
C SER A 134 -7.55 -1.93 -7.43
N SER A 135 -8.58 -2.03 -8.26
CA SER A 135 -9.88 -1.36 -8.04
C SER A 135 -10.59 -1.89 -6.80
N MET A 136 -10.50 -3.20 -6.54
CA MET A 136 -11.09 -3.85 -5.37
C MET A 136 -10.47 -3.36 -4.08
N LEU A 137 -9.13 -3.22 -4.02
CA LEU A 137 -8.45 -2.70 -2.83
C LEU A 137 -8.89 -1.27 -2.52
N ILE A 138 -9.05 -0.45 -3.55
CA ILE A 138 -9.56 0.92 -3.43
C ILE A 138 -11.01 0.92 -2.90
N PHE A 139 -11.89 0.05 -3.42
CA PHE A 139 -13.26 -0.09 -2.90
C PHE A 139 -13.31 -0.61 -1.47
N LEU A 140 -12.49 -1.61 -1.14
CA LEU A 140 -12.41 -2.19 0.20
C LEU A 140 -11.94 -1.17 1.24
N ALA A 141 -10.98 -0.30 0.87
CA ALA A 141 -10.56 0.81 1.71
C ALA A 141 -11.72 1.79 1.97
N GLY A 142 -12.48 2.12 0.92
CA GLY A 142 -13.70 2.92 1.04
C GLY A 142 -14.77 2.32 1.94
N LEU A 143 -15.07 1.04 1.73
CA LEU A 143 -16.08 0.31 2.50
C LEU A 143 -15.76 0.28 4.00
N LYS A 144 -14.47 0.23 4.35
CA LYS A 144 -14.00 0.25 5.75
C LYS A 144 -14.11 1.60 6.42
N ASN A 145 -14.21 2.68 5.65
CA ASN A 145 -14.40 4.03 6.20
C ASN A 145 -15.87 4.33 6.51
N ILE A 146 -16.81 3.50 6.04
CA ILE A 146 -18.22 3.69 6.34
C ILE A 146 -18.48 3.18 7.77
N SER A 147 -18.94 4.08 8.66
CA SER A 147 -19.23 3.74 10.06
C SER A 147 -20.24 2.58 10.16
N PRO A 148 -19.96 1.53 10.97
CA PRO A 148 -20.91 0.45 11.25
C PRO A 148 -22.23 0.96 11.85
N GLU A 149 -22.20 2.05 12.61
CA GLU A 149 -23.36 2.65 13.29
C GLU A 149 -24.44 3.08 12.28
N MET A 150 -24.04 3.53 11.09
CA MET A 150 -24.98 3.89 10.01
C MET A 150 -25.77 2.67 9.53
N TYR A 151 -25.14 1.50 9.48
CA TYR A 151 -25.80 0.26 9.09
C TYR A 151 -26.68 -0.30 10.21
N GLU A 152 -26.30 -0.10 11.47
CA GLU A 152 -27.09 -0.49 12.64
C GLU A 152 -28.33 0.39 12.79
N ALA A 153 -28.17 1.72 12.73
CA ALA A 153 -29.26 2.68 12.72
C ALA A 153 -30.26 2.39 11.59
N ALA A 154 -29.77 2.20 10.36
CA ALA A 154 -30.63 1.80 9.25
C ALA A 154 -31.30 0.43 9.46
N GLY A 155 -30.68 -0.47 10.23
CA GLY A 155 -31.28 -1.73 10.65
C GLY A 155 -32.45 -1.53 11.61
N VAL A 156 -32.30 -0.63 12.59
CA VAL A 156 -33.37 -0.22 13.50
C VAL A 156 -34.53 0.44 12.73
N ASP A 157 -34.22 1.23 11.70
CA ASP A 157 -35.21 1.85 10.80
C ASP A 157 -35.85 0.87 9.78
N GLY A 158 -35.55 -0.44 9.88
CA GLY A 158 -36.14 -1.47 9.02
C GLY A 158 -35.59 -1.51 7.59
N ALA A 159 -34.43 -0.90 7.32
CA ALA A 159 -33.79 -0.97 6.01
C ALA A 159 -33.23 -2.38 5.73
N ASN A 160 -33.65 -2.98 4.61
CA ASN A 160 -33.09 -4.24 4.14
C ASN A 160 -31.71 -4.06 3.48
N PRO A 161 -30.93 -5.13 3.23
CA PRO A 161 -29.57 -5.02 2.67
C PRO A 161 -29.48 -4.29 1.33
N VAL A 162 -30.49 -4.42 0.46
CA VAL A 162 -30.54 -3.71 -0.83
C VAL A 162 -30.72 -2.21 -0.59
N ARG A 163 -31.61 -1.84 0.33
CA ARG A 163 -31.85 -0.44 0.72
C ARG A 163 -30.64 0.17 1.41
N LYS A 164 -29.93 -0.59 2.26
CA LYS A 164 -28.64 -0.17 2.84
C LYS A 164 -27.57 0.03 1.76
N PHE A 165 -27.50 -0.86 0.77
CA PHE A 165 -26.53 -0.73 -0.33
C PHE A 165 -26.77 0.53 -1.16
N PHE A 166 -27.98 0.75 -1.67
CA PHE A 166 -28.28 1.93 -2.50
C PHE A 166 -28.44 3.23 -1.70
N GLY A 167 -28.85 3.15 -0.43
CA GLY A 167 -29.10 4.31 0.42
C GLY A 167 -27.91 4.78 1.25
N ILE A 168 -26.92 3.92 1.51
CA ILE A 168 -25.76 4.22 2.38
C ILE A 168 -24.47 3.88 1.66
N THR A 169 -24.28 2.62 1.25
CA THR A 169 -23.00 2.16 0.72
C THR A 169 -22.62 2.86 -0.59
N LEU A 170 -23.51 2.87 -1.57
CA LEU A 170 -23.24 3.43 -2.90
C LEU A 170 -23.05 4.97 -2.87
N PRO A 171 -23.89 5.75 -2.15
CA PRO A 171 -23.67 7.20 -2.01
C PRO A 171 -22.35 7.54 -1.31
N LEU A 172 -22.00 6.87 -0.21
CA LEU A 172 -20.76 7.14 0.52
C LEU A 172 -19.51 6.65 -0.24
N LEU A 173 -19.64 5.63 -1.09
CA LEU A 173 -18.56 5.21 -1.99
C LEU A 173 -18.46 6.06 -3.26
N SER A 174 -19.39 6.98 -3.55
CA SER A 174 -19.43 7.73 -4.81
C SER A 174 -18.12 8.46 -5.17
N PRO A 175 -17.33 9.05 -4.23
CA PRO A 175 -16.04 9.65 -4.57
C PRO A 175 -14.97 8.62 -4.98
N ILE A 176 -15.06 7.42 -4.41
CA ILE A 176 -14.15 6.30 -4.67
C ILE A 176 -14.50 5.62 -5.98
N ILE A 177 -15.80 5.49 -6.28
CA ILE A 177 -16.32 5.06 -7.58
C ILE A 177 -15.83 6.00 -8.68
N LEU A 178 -15.94 7.32 -8.47
CA LEU A 178 -15.44 8.32 -9.41
C LEU A 178 -13.94 8.17 -9.68
N PHE A 179 -13.14 8.07 -8.62
CA PHE A 179 -11.69 7.89 -8.74
C PHE A 179 -11.35 6.62 -9.52
N ASN A 180 -11.94 5.49 -9.14
CA ASN A 180 -11.74 4.22 -9.83
C ASN A 180 -12.18 4.29 -11.29
N LEU A 181 -13.33 4.90 -11.58
CA LEU A 181 -13.83 5.07 -12.94
C LEU A 181 -12.87 5.84 -13.83
N ILE A 182 -12.33 6.97 -13.35
CA ILE A 182 -11.36 7.77 -14.11
C ILE A 182 -10.08 6.96 -14.36
N MET A 183 -9.50 6.39 -13.30
CA MET A 183 -8.23 5.67 -13.39
C MET A 183 -8.33 4.43 -14.29
N GLN A 184 -9.41 3.64 -14.15
CA GLN A 184 -9.62 2.47 -14.98
C GLN A 184 -9.94 2.84 -16.44
N THR A 185 -10.64 3.95 -16.68
CA THR A 185 -10.89 4.45 -18.04
C THR A 185 -9.59 4.84 -18.74
N ILE A 186 -8.73 5.62 -18.08
CA ILE A 186 -7.41 6.00 -18.63
C ILE A 186 -6.59 4.74 -18.93
N GLY A 187 -6.50 3.81 -17.97
CA GLY A 187 -5.78 2.55 -18.14
C GLY A 187 -6.34 1.67 -19.27
N ALA A 188 -7.66 1.67 -19.48
CA ALA A 188 -8.30 0.91 -20.55
C ALA A 188 -7.97 1.48 -21.95
N PHE A 189 -7.95 2.81 -22.10
CA PHE A 189 -7.49 3.45 -23.36
C PHE A 189 -6.00 3.17 -23.64
N MET A 190 -5.18 3.08 -22.59
CA MET A 190 -3.74 2.80 -22.69
C MET A 190 -3.40 1.30 -22.73
N THR A 191 -4.40 0.41 -22.76
CA THR A 191 -4.14 -1.03 -22.71
C THR A 191 -3.39 -1.47 -23.96
N PHE A 192 -2.11 -1.84 -23.82
CA PHE A 192 -1.27 -2.31 -24.93
C PHE A 192 -0.83 -3.76 -24.74
N VAL A 193 -0.23 -4.09 -23.58
CA VAL A 193 0.42 -5.39 -23.35
C VAL A 193 -0.53 -6.58 -23.59
N PRO A 194 -1.75 -6.64 -23.02
CA PRO A 194 -2.66 -7.74 -23.28
C PRO A 194 -3.04 -7.85 -24.76
N ALA A 195 -3.33 -6.72 -25.41
CA ALA A 195 -3.70 -6.70 -26.83
C ALA A 195 -2.54 -7.18 -27.70
N TYR A 196 -1.32 -6.72 -27.44
CA TYR A 196 -0.13 -7.10 -28.17
C TYR A 196 0.20 -8.59 -27.98
N ILE A 197 0.16 -9.11 -26.76
CA ILE A 197 0.53 -10.51 -26.48
C ILE A 197 -0.54 -11.49 -26.99
N ILE A 198 -1.82 -11.20 -26.76
CA ILE A 198 -2.94 -12.08 -27.15
C ILE A 198 -3.04 -12.18 -28.67
N SER A 199 -2.88 -11.05 -29.36
CA SER A 199 -3.02 -10.98 -30.83
C SER A 199 -1.70 -11.08 -31.59
N LYS A 200 -0.58 -11.37 -30.90
CA LYS A 200 0.78 -11.35 -31.48
C LYS A 200 1.14 -10.04 -32.19
N GLY A 201 0.63 -8.92 -31.69
CA GLY A 201 0.85 -7.59 -32.26
C GLY A 201 0.01 -7.28 -33.50
N GLU A 202 -0.80 -8.22 -33.98
CA GLU A 202 -1.58 -8.05 -35.21
C GLU A 202 -2.97 -7.48 -34.97
N GLY A 203 -3.50 -7.54 -33.74
CA GLY A 203 -4.86 -7.13 -33.38
C GLY A 203 -5.96 -8.05 -33.93
N GLY A 204 -5.59 -9.21 -34.46
CA GLY A 204 -6.53 -10.18 -35.05
C GLY A 204 -7.30 -11.03 -34.03
N PRO A 205 -8.28 -11.82 -34.51
CA PRO A 205 -8.71 -12.01 -35.89
C PRO A 205 -9.54 -10.82 -36.41
N MET A 206 -9.43 -10.52 -37.72
CA MET A 206 -10.14 -9.41 -38.40
C MET A 206 -10.13 -8.07 -37.64
N ASP A 207 -8.99 -7.71 -37.05
CA ASP A 207 -8.83 -6.51 -36.23
C ASP A 207 -9.77 -6.44 -34.99
N GLY A 208 -10.34 -7.56 -34.54
CA GLY A 208 -11.27 -7.65 -33.40
C GLY A 208 -10.67 -7.29 -32.05
N THR A 209 -9.34 -7.36 -31.91
CA THR A 209 -8.61 -6.89 -30.73
C THR A 209 -7.64 -5.76 -31.08
N MET A 210 -7.88 -5.06 -32.19
CA MET A 210 -7.07 -3.92 -32.61
C MET A 210 -7.37 -2.71 -31.74
N LEU A 211 -6.82 -2.68 -30.53
CA LEU A 211 -6.93 -1.49 -29.69
C LEU A 211 -6.18 -0.31 -30.32
N TYR A 212 -6.66 0.90 -30.08
CA TYR A 212 -6.08 2.16 -30.54
C TYR A 212 -4.58 2.27 -30.22
N SER A 213 -4.20 1.94 -28.99
CA SER A 213 -2.80 1.90 -28.51
C SER A 213 -1.95 0.93 -29.34
N LEU A 214 -2.48 -0.26 -29.66
CA LEU A 214 -1.83 -1.24 -30.51
C LEU A 214 -1.69 -0.70 -31.94
N TYR A 215 -2.75 -0.11 -32.51
CA TYR A 215 -2.70 0.43 -33.86
C TYR A 215 -1.71 1.60 -33.99
N LEU A 216 -1.68 2.50 -33.00
CA LEU A 216 -0.70 3.58 -32.88
C LEU A 216 0.72 3.01 -32.88
N PHE A 217 0.98 1.98 -32.07
CA PHE A 217 2.26 1.29 -32.02
C PHE A 217 2.64 0.68 -33.38
N ARG A 218 1.71 0.03 -34.08
CA ARG A 218 1.97 -0.53 -35.43
C ARG A 218 2.37 0.58 -36.41
N GLN A 219 1.64 1.68 -36.42
CA GLN A 219 1.93 2.82 -37.29
C GLN A 219 3.30 3.41 -37.01
N ALA A 220 3.66 3.59 -35.74
CA ALA A 220 4.95 4.13 -35.36
C ALA A 220 6.09 3.14 -35.66
N PHE A 221 6.03 1.92 -35.16
CA PHE A 221 7.21 1.03 -35.05
C PHE A 221 7.25 -0.13 -36.06
N MET A 222 6.10 -0.53 -36.63
CA MET A 222 6.10 -1.54 -37.70
C MET A 222 6.09 -0.90 -39.08
N PHE A 223 5.30 0.16 -39.24
CA PHE A 223 5.11 0.85 -40.52
C PHE A 223 5.97 2.11 -40.66
N ASN A 224 6.69 2.50 -39.61
CA ASN A 224 7.54 3.69 -39.59
C ASN A 224 6.81 4.99 -39.95
N ASN A 225 5.49 5.07 -39.78
CA ASN A 225 4.67 6.25 -40.05
C ASN A 225 4.61 7.18 -38.83
N MET A 226 5.76 7.71 -38.42
CA MET A 226 5.88 8.52 -37.19
C MET A 226 5.04 9.79 -37.19
N GLY A 227 4.91 10.44 -38.36
CA GLY A 227 4.02 11.60 -38.51
C GLY A 227 2.56 11.26 -38.19
N TYR A 228 2.07 10.17 -38.78
CA TYR A 228 0.71 9.68 -38.58
C TYR A 228 0.46 9.17 -37.15
N ALA A 229 1.39 8.38 -36.61
CA ALA A 229 1.30 7.90 -35.22
C ALA A 229 1.33 9.06 -34.20
N SER A 230 2.12 10.12 -34.47
CA SER A 230 2.10 11.34 -33.65
C SER A 230 0.75 12.05 -33.71
N ALA A 231 0.08 12.07 -34.86
CA ALA A 231 -1.28 12.60 -34.97
C ALA A 231 -2.27 11.74 -34.15
N MET A 232 -2.15 10.42 -34.23
CA MET A 232 -3.00 9.51 -33.44
C MET A 232 -2.81 9.71 -31.94
N ALA A 233 -1.57 9.92 -31.48
CA ALA A 233 -1.26 10.24 -30.09
C ALA A 233 -2.02 11.49 -29.60
N TRP A 234 -2.02 12.58 -30.38
CA TRP A 234 -2.78 13.79 -30.03
C TRP A 234 -4.29 13.54 -29.95
N ILE A 235 -4.84 12.78 -30.88
CA ILE A 235 -6.28 12.44 -30.83
C ILE A 235 -6.60 11.56 -29.62
N MET A 236 -5.72 10.64 -29.24
CA MET A 236 -5.90 9.82 -28.03
C MET A 236 -5.96 10.67 -26.76
N LEU A 237 -5.08 11.66 -26.64
CA LEU A 237 -5.09 12.63 -25.53
C LEU A 237 -6.42 13.39 -25.49
N ILE A 238 -6.93 13.84 -26.64
CA ILE A 238 -8.21 14.55 -26.73
C ILE A 238 -9.37 13.63 -26.32
N MET A 239 -9.42 12.38 -26.80
CA MET A 239 -10.47 11.42 -26.43
C MET A 239 -10.50 11.15 -24.93
N ILE A 240 -9.34 10.86 -24.32
CA ILE A 240 -9.21 10.63 -22.87
C ILE A 240 -9.61 11.90 -22.10
N GLY A 241 -9.14 13.08 -22.54
CA GLY A 241 -9.44 14.36 -21.93
C GLY A 241 -10.93 14.68 -21.94
N ILE A 242 -11.62 14.51 -23.07
CA ILE A 242 -13.07 14.73 -23.21
C ILE A 242 -13.84 13.80 -22.28
N LEU A 243 -13.53 12.50 -22.27
CA LEU A 243 -14.22 11.53 -21.41
C LEU A 243 -13.98 11.84 -19.93
N THR A 244 -12.75 12.20 -19.56
CA THR A 244 -12.40 12.57 -18.18
C THR A 244 -13.17 13.82 -17.76
N VAL A 245 -13.20 14.86 -18.61
CA VAL A 245 -14.00 16.07 -18.35
C VAL A 245 -15.49 15.74 -18.26
N ALA A 246 -16.03 14.89 -19.13
CA ALA A 246 -17.43 14.47 -19.06
C ALA A 246 -17.76 13.76 -17.74
N VAL A 247 -16.88 12.86 -17.30
CA VAL A 247 -17.00 12.18 -16.00
C VAL A 247 -16.92 13.18 -14.83
N PHE A 248 -16.00 14.15 -14.86
CA PHE A 248 -15.92 15.22 -13.85
C PHE A 248 -17.10 16.20 -13.87
N LEU A 249 -17.67 16.50 -15.04
CA LEU A 249 -18.83 17.38 -15.14
C LEU A 249 -20.08 16.70 -14.59
N THR A 250 -20.24 15.41 -14.87
CA THR A 250 -21.35 14.62 -14.35
C THR A 250 -21.20 14.32 -12.86
N SER A 251 -19.98 14.27 -12.32
CA SER A 251 -19.73 13.94 -10.90
C SER A 251 -20.47 14.87 -9.94
N LYS A 252 -20.71 16.14 -10.31
CA LYS A 252 -21.48 17.10 -9.51
C LYS A 252 -22.91 16.65 -9.19
N PHE A 253 -23.48 15.72 -9.95
CA PHE A 253 -24.86 15.25 -9.80
C PHE A 253 -25.01 13.94 -9.02
N TRP A 254 -23.93 13.17 -8.88
CA TRP A 254 -23.98 11.82 -8.30
C TRP A 254 -22.86 11.52 -7.30
N VAL A 255 -21.88 12.41 -7.16
CA VAL A 255 -20.82 12.32 -6.16
C VAL A 255 -21.13 13.25 -5.00
N PHE A 256 -21.35 12.64 -3.85
CA PHE A 256 -21.59 13.34 -2.61
C PHE A 256 -20.25 13.48 -1.88
N TYR A 257 -19.73 14.71 -1.86
CA TYR A 257 -18.56 15.06 -1.06
C TYR A 257 -19.03 15.40 0.35
N GLU A 258 -18.74 14.53 1.31
CA GLU A 258 -18.77 14.88 2.72
C GLU A 258 -17.69 15.96 2.95
N SER A 259 -18.04 17.07 3.61
CA SER A 259 -17.05 18.06 4.03
C SER A 259 -16.33 17.53 5.27
N GLU A 260 -15.34 16.68 5.10
CA GLU A 260 -14.36 16.34 6.14
C GLU A 260 -13.15 15.61 5.52
N GLY A 261 -11.94 16.11 5.81
CA GLY A 261 -10.71 15.82 5.09
C GLY A 261 -10.07 14.48 5.47
N GLY A 262 -9.86 13.60 4.48
CA GLY A 262 -9.12 12.36 4.62
C GLY A 262 -7.59 12.52 4.51
N ASN A 263 -6.84 11.61 5.14
CA ASN A 263 -5.39 11.41 5.03
C ASN A 263 -5.06 9.92 5.31
N SER A 264 -3.99 9.23 4.89
CA SER A 264 -3.02 9.20 3.76
C SER A 264 -1.81 8.28 4.12
N PHE A 265 -1.83 7.62 5.29
CA PHE A 265 -0.71 6.82 5.83
C PHE A 265 -0.83 5.29 5.65
N LYS A 266 -1.01 4.77 4.42
CA LYS A 266 -0.76 3.34 4.13
C LYS A 266 -0.14 3.12 2.76
N GLU A 267 0.78 2.17 2.65
CA GLU A 267 1.28 1.65 1.36
C GLU A 267 0.67 0.28 1.02
N SER A 268 0.44 0.07 -0.28
CA SER A 268 -0.74 -0.62 -0.82
C SER A 268 -0.73 -2.16 -0.83
N ARG A 269 0.13 -2.85 -0.07
CA ARG A 269 0.16 -4.34 -0.10
C ARG A 269 0.30 -5.12 1.20
N THR A 270 0.38 -4.46 2.36
CA THR A 270 0.41 -5.15 3.68
C THR A 270 -0.68 -4.65 4.62
N ILE A 271 -1.84 -4.31 4.07
CA ILE A 271 -3.04 -4.23 4.89
C ILE A 271 -3.32 -5.62 5.50
N PHE A 272 -2.86 -6.73 4.87
CA PHE A 272 -3.54 -8.02 4.90
C PHE A 272 -2.64 -9.21 4.38
N VAL A 273 -1.92 -10.04 5.19
CA VAL A 273 -1.90 -11.56 5.26
C VAL A 273 -0.83 -12.25 6.15
N THR A 274 0.47 -12.00 6.11
CA THR A 274 1.48 -12.80 6.88
C THR A 274 2.41 -11.89 7.67
N ALA A 275 2.41 -11.72 8.99
CA ALA A 275 1.85 -12.38 10.18
C ALA A 275 2.70 -13.47 10.88
N GLU A 276 3.46 -14.38 10.24
CA GLU A 276 4.06 -15.50 11.01
C GLU A 276 5.50 -16.02 10.68
N SER A 277 6.35 -15.42 9.82
CA SER A 277 7.79 -15.79 9.85
C SER A 277 8.75 -14.68 9.40
N LEU A 278 9.92 -14.60 10.07
CA LEU A 278 10.75 -13.39 10.17
C LEU A 278 12.21 -13.52 9.64
N PHE A 279 12.72 -14.73 9.32
CA PHE A 279 14.11 -14.94 8.86
C PHE A 279 14.26 -16.02 7.76
N PRO A 280 15.17 -15.85 6.77
CA PRO A 280 15.68 -16.94 5.93
C PRO A 280 16.79 -17.74 6.65
N THR A 281 16.93 -19.01 6.28
CA THR A 281 17.81 -19.99 6.95
C THR A 281 19.29 -19.92 6.56
N GLU A 282 19.70 -19.18 5.51
CA GLU A 282 21.12 -18.89 5.24
C GLU A 282 21.35 -17.50 4.63
N TRP A 283 22.45 -16.87 5.02
CA TRP A 283 22.87 -15.53 4.61
C TRP A 283 24.07 -15.60 3.67
N ILE A 284 23.94 -15.09 2.43
CA ILE A 284 25.03 -15.07 1.44
C ILE A 284 25.29 -13.62 1.00
N TRP A 285 26.43 -13.09 1.44
CA TRP A 285 26.80 -11.67 1.32
C TRP A 285 27.50 -11.29 0.00
N SER A 286 27.62 -12.20 -0.96
CA SER A 286 28.35 -11.96 -2.23
C SER A 286 27.49 -11.39 -3.37
N ASN A 287 26.20 -11.13 -3.16
CA ASN A 287 25.27 -10.70 -4.22
C ASN A 287 25.18 -9.17 -4.44
N TYR A 288 26.07 -8.38 -3.84
CA TYR A 288 26.18 -6.93 -4.08
C TYR A 288 27.08 -6.58 -5.27
N ALA A 289 26.88 -7.26 -6.39
CA ALA A 289 27.48 -6.86 -7.66
C ALA A 289 26.48 -7.10 -8.80
N ASP A 290 25.53 -6.16 -8.95
CA ASP A 290 25.12 -5.61 -10.25
C ASP A 290 24.10 -4.46 -10.07
N GLY A 291 24.64 -3.29 -9.74
CA GLY A 291 23.90 -2.06 -9.43
C GLY A 291 23.65 -1.15 -10.63
N TRP A 292 22.86 -1.59 -11.62
CA TRP A 292 22.52 -0.73 -12.78
C TRP A 292 21.05 -0.26 -12.85
N LYS A 293 20.15 -0.84 -12.04
CA LYS A 293 18.71 -0.46 -12.02
C LYS A 293 18.28 0.45 -10.86
N VAL A 294 19.09 0.58 -9.81
CA VAL A 294 18.80 1.40 -8.62
C VAL A 294 18.95 2.91 -8.92
N ILE A 295 19.83 3.25 -9.86
CA ILE A 295 20.18 4.63 -10.22
C ILE A 295 18.97 5.41 -10.75
N SER A 296 18.14 4.81 -11.60
CA SER A 296 16.92 5.45 -12.14
C SER A 296 15.86 5.71 -11.06
N THR A 297 15.75 4.80 -10.10
CA THR A 297 14.82 4.94 -8.97
C THR A 297 15.24 6.09 -8.07
N ILE A 298 16.53 6.13 -7.70
CA ILE A 298 17.11 7.21 -6.90
C ILE A 298 16.96 8.56 -7.62
N GLY A 299 17.30 8.61 -8.92
CA GLY A 299 17.16 9.80 -9.75
C GLY A 299 15.74 10.36 -9.77
N ALA A 300 14.74 9.51 -9.97
CA ALA A 300 13.34 9.89 -9.97
C ALA A 300 12.85 10.44 -8.63
N VAL A 301 13.21 9.79 -7.53
CA VAL A 301 12.73 10.16 -6.19
C VAL A 301 13.36 11.47 -5.74
N LEU A 302 14.69 11.60 -5.86
CA LEU A 302 15.42 12.79 -5.40
C LEU A 302 15.14 14.04 -6.25
N SER A 303 15.00 13.88 -7.57
CA SER A 303 14.65 15.00 -8.44
C SER A 303 13.22 15.47 -8.18
N SER A 304 12.28 14.53 -8.03
CA SER A 304 10.88 14.85 -7.75
C SER A 304 10.69 15.53 -6.40
N SER A 305 11.42 15.11 -5.36
CA SER A 305 11.35 15.72 -4.03
C SER A 305 11.88 17.14 -4.02
N LEU A 306 12.97 17.40 -4.74
CA LEU A 306 13.53 18.75 -4.88
C LEU A 306 12.57 19.69 -5.61
N ILE A 307 11.99 19.24 -6.72
CA ILE A 307 11.00 20.02 -7.49
C ILE A 307 9.73 20.26 -6.66
N ALA A 308 9.28 19.24 -5.91
CA ALA A 308 8.13 19.37 -5.02
C ALA A 308 8.35 20.39 -3.91
N PHE A 309 9.54 20.41 -3.30
CA PHE A 309 9.92 21.45 -2.33
C PHE A 309 9.84 22.85 -2.95
N GLY A 310 10.33 23.01 -4.19
CA GLY A 310 10.21 24.26 -4.95
C GLY A 310 8.77 24.74 -5.10
N PHE A 311 7.85 23.86 -5.51
CA PHE A 311 6.43 24.20 -5.69
C PHE A 311 5.66 24.40 -4.38
N ALA A 312 6.07 23.73 -3.30
CA ALA A 312 5.37 23.78 -2.02
C ALA A 312 5.84 24.93 -1.12
N ARG A 313 7.14 25.26 -1.12
CA ARG A 313 7.74 26.21 -0.16
C ARG A 313 8.27 27.50 -0.76
N LEU A 314 8.68 27.50 -2.03
CA LEU A 314 9.24 28.71 -2.65
C LEU A 314 8.15 29.56 -3.30
N ASN A 315 8.25 30.87 -3.12
CA ASN A 315 7.45 31.86 -3.83
C ASN A 315 8.27 32.40 -5.00
N PHE A 316 7.94 31.98 -6.22
CA PHE A 316 8.60 32.45 -7.44
C PHE A 316 7.57 32.90 -8.48
N LYS A 317 7.95 33.86 -9.33
CA LYS A 317 7.08 34.39 -10.38
C LYS A 317 6.71 33.27 -11.37
N GLY A 318 5.41 33.11 -11.65
CA GLY A 318 4.90 32.07 -12.54
C GLY A 318 4.71 30.68 -11.91
N ARG A 319 4.84 30.52 -10.58
CA ARG A 319 4.66 29.23 -9.89
C ARG A 319 3.38 28.49 -10.29
N ASN A 320 2.24 29.19 -10.31
CA ASN A 320 0.95 28.57 -10.63
C ASN A 320 0.88 28.11 -12.09
N PHE A 321 1.52 28.83 -13.02
CA PHE A 321 1.62 28.43 -14.41
C PHE A 321 2.45 27.14 -14.56
N TRP A 322 3.65 27.11 -13.98
CA TRP A 322 4.53 25.93 -14.04
C TRP A 322 3.96 24.72 -13.30
N PHE A 323 3.26 24.93 -12.18
CA PHE A 323 2.56 23.87 -11.47
C PHE A 323 1.39 23.32 -12.31
N SER A 324 0.62 24.19 -12.97
CA SER A 324 -0.45 23.78 -13.88
C SER A 324 0.11 23.02 -15.09
N LEU A 325 1.24 23.45 -15.65
CA LEU A 325 1.93 22.75 -16.74
C LEU A 325 2.41 21.35 -16.31
N MET A 326 2.96 21.22 -15.11
CA MET A 326 3.35 19.92 -14.54
C MET A 326 2.13 19.02 -14.28
N MET A 327 0.99 19.57 -13.87
CA MET A 327 -0.27 18.81 -13.79
C MET A 327 -0.76 18.37 -15.17
N LEU A 328 -0.61 19.21 -16.20
CA LEU A 328 -0.97 18.83 -17.58
C LEU A 328 -0.08 17.70 -18.10
N THR A 329 1.21 17.67 -17.75
CA THR A 329 2.10 16.55 -18.15
C THR A 329 1.80 15.26 -17.40
N LEU A 330 1.24 15.32 -16.18
CA LEU A 330 0.70 14.14 -15.50
C LEU A 330 -0.45 13.50 -16.29
N MET A 331 -1.27 14.33 -16.95
CA MET A 331 -2.42 13.89 -17.75
C MET A 331 -2.03 13.46 -19.15
N LEU A 332 -0.76 13.67 -19.54
CA LEU A 332 -0.26 13.36 -20.86
C LEU A 332 0.13 11.88 -20.93
N PRO A 333 -0.57 11.05 -21.75
CA PRO A 333 -0.27 9.63 -21.83
C PRO A 333 1.16 9.41 -22.33
N HIS A 334 1.90 8.49 -21.72
CA HIS A 334 3.29 8.22 -22.08
C HIS A 334 3.45 7.88 -23.59
N ASP A 335 2.49 7.18 -24.18
CA ASP A 335 2.49 6.85 -25.62
C ASP A 335 2.46 8.09 -26.54
N VAL A 336 1.98 9.23 -26.04
CA VAL A 336 1.92 10.50 -26.79
C VAL A 336 3.29 11.14 -26.91
N VAL A 337 4.11 11.03 -25.87
CA VAL A 337 5.50 11.50 -25.88
C VAL A 337 6.47 10.47 -26.45
N LEU A 338 6.04 9.21 -26.59
CA LEU A 338 6.89 8.11 -27.01
C LEU A 338 7.54 8.34 -28.38
N VAL A 339 6.76 8.71 -29.41
CA VAL A 339 7.31 8.99 -30.75
C VAL A 339 8.28 10.19 -30.72
N PRO A 340 7.93 11.36 -30.15
CA PRO A 340 8.87 12.46 -29.94
C PRO A 340 10.15 12.08 -29.19
N GLN A 341 10.03 11.32 -28.09
CA GLN A 341 11.16 10.90 -27.27
C GLN A 341 12.09 9.98 -28.04
N TYR A 342 11.55 9.00 -28.76
CA TYR A 342 12.35 8.10 -29.59
C TYR A 342 13.23 8.87 -30.57
N ILE A 343 12.68 9.87 -31.24
CA ILE A 343 13.41 10.65 -32.24
C ILE A 343 14.50 11.51 -31.59
N ILE A 344 14.22 12.08 -30.41
CA ILE A 344 15.22 12.82 -29.64
C ILE A 344 16.38 11.89 -29.29
N PHE A 345 16.10 10.69 -28.77
CA PHE A 345 17.14 9.73 -28.40
C PHE A 345 17.89 9.17 -29.59
N THR A 346 17.25 9.00 -30.76
CA THR A 346 17.91 8.68 -32.02
C THR A 346 18.89 9.77 -32.44
N LYS A 347 18.47 11.05 -32.39
CA LYS A 347 19.33 12.19 -32.72
C LYS A 347 20.48 12.36 -31.75
N LEU A 348 20.29 12.00 -30.48
CA LEU A 348 21.34 12.00 -29.47
C LEU A 348 22.28 10.79 -29.58
N GLY A 349 22.00 9.83 -30.47
CA GLY A 349 22.79 8.60 -30.60
C GLY A 349 22.63 7.65 -29.40
N TRP A 350 21.54 7.75 -28.65
CA TRP A 350 21.30 6.97 -27.44
C TRP A 350 20.58 5.63 -27.69
N LEU A 351 20.18 5.34 -28.94
CA LEU A 351 19.60 4.04 -29.27
C LEU A 351 20.59 2.91 -29.00
N ASN A 352 20.05 1.76 -28.61
CA ASN A 352 20.81 0.59 -28.17
C ASN A 352 21.70 0.84 -26.94
N THR A 353 21.30 1.79 -26.09
CA THR A 353 21.89 2.07 -24.77
C THR A 353 20.79 2.16 -23.72
N ILE A 354 21.15 2.09 -22.43
CA ILE A 354 20.20 2.24 -21.32
C ILE A 354 19.82 3.71 -21.03
N LEU A 355 20.53 4.67 -21.65
CA LEU A 355 20.37 6.10 -21.38
C LEU A 355 18.94 6.64 -21.61
N PRO A 356 18.22 6.26 -22.68
CA PRO A 356 16.83 6.66 -22.90
C PRO A 356 15.87 6.28 -21.77
N ILE A 357 16.21 5.24 -21.02
CA ILE A 357 15.38 4.67 -19.95
C ILE A 357 15.76 5.29 -18.59
N VAL A 358 17.06 5.58 -18.39
CA VAL A 358 17.60 6.05 -17.10
C VAL A 358 17.58 7.57 -17.00
N VAL A 359 18.15 8.28 -17.96
CA VAL A 359 18.44 9.72 -17.85
C VAL A 359 17.18 10.58 -17.68
N PRO A 360 16.07 10.35 -18.41
CA PRO A 360 14.86 11.16 -18.24
C PRO A 360 14.30 11.13 -16.82
N THR A 361 14.53 10.04 -16.08
CA THR A 361 14.03 9.90 -14.72
C THR A 361 14.69 10.87 -13.74
N PHE A 362 15.86 11.43 -14.07
CA PHE A 362 16.54 12.44 -13.24
C PHE A 362 15.91 13.84 -13.32
N PHE A 363 14.92 14.03 -14.17
CA PHE A 363 14.25 15.32 -14.37
C PHE A 363 12.89 15.42 -13.67
N GLY A 364 12.62 14.52 -12.74
CA GLY A 364 11.39 14.47 -11.96
C GLY A 364 10.23 13.79 -12.68
N MET A 365 9.37 13.15 -11.90
CA MET A 365 8.16 12.49 -12.39
C MET A 365 6.95 13.29 -11.91
N PRO A 366 6.06 13.77 -12.81
CA PRO A 366 4.92 14.61 -12.43
C PRO A 366 4.06 14.02 -11.30
N PHE A 367 3.86 12.70 -11.30
CA PHE A 367 3.10 12.01 -10.25
C PHE A 367 3.77 12.10 -8.88
N PHE A 368 5.09 11.86 -8.81
CA PHE A 368 5.84 11.94 -7.56
C PHE A 368 5.96 13.39 -7.08
N ILE A 369 6.17 14.33 -8.00
CA ILE A 369 6.18 15.77 -7.69
C ILE A 369 4.84 16.17 -7.07
N PHE A 370 3.73 15.81 -7.72
CA PHE A 370 2.39 16.11 -7.21
C PHE A 370 2.15 15.50 -5.82
N LEU A 371 2.43 14.20 -5.66
CA LEU A 371 2.30 13.49 -4.39
C LEU A 371 3.08 14.20 -3.28
N MET A 372 4.38 14.46 -3.51
CA MET A 372 5.26 15.10 -2.54
C MET A 372 4.85 16.56 -2.28
N VAL A 373 4.32 17.30 -3.25
CA VAL A 373 3.78 18.65 -3.01
C VAL A 373 2.63 18.63 -2.01
N GLN A 374 1.74 17.64 -2.08
CA GLN A 374 0.65 17.52 -1.11
C GLN A 374 1.20 17.26 0.30
N PHE A 375 2.15 16.32 0.43
CA PHE A 375 2.81 16.04 1.71
C PHE A 375 3.60 17.23 2.27
N ILE A 376 4.35 17.95 1.44
CA ILE A 376 5.12 19.09 1.93
C ILE A 376 4.17 20.21 2.39
N ARG A 377 3.03 20.41 1.70
CA ARG A 377 2.05 21.44 2.07
C ARG A 377 1.34 21.17 3.40
N THR A 378 1.24 19.91 3.83
CA THR A 378 0.68 19.57 5.15
C THR A 378 1.66 19.83 6.29
N ILE A 379 2.96 19.99 6.02
CA ILE A 379 3.93 20.36 7.05
C ILE A 379 3.71 21.84 7.43
N PRO A 380 3.57 22.18 8.74
CA PRO A 380 3.42 23.56 9.21
C PRO A 380 4.54 24.48 8.71
N LYS A 381 4.23 25.73 8.34
CA LYS A 381 5.22 26.69 7.81
C LYS A 381 6.08 27.32 8.92
N GLU A 382 5.61 27.24 10.16
CA GLU A 382 6.25 27.75 11.36
C GLU A 382 7.62 27.07 11.58
N LEU A 383 7.76 25.80 11.17
CA LEU A 383 9.04 25.08 11.15
C LEU A 383 10.04 25.71 10.17
N ASP A 384 9.56 26.14 9.00
CA ASP A 384 10.39 26.82 8.00
C ASP A 384 10.87 28.18 8.53
N GLU A 385 10.00 28.91 9.24
CA GLU A 385 10.28 30.22 9.83
C GLU A 385 11.25 30.11 11.01
N ALA A 386 11.02 29.18 11.93
CA ALA A 386 11.91 28.90 13.06
C ALA A 386 13.31 28.51 12.59
N ALA A 387 13.41 27.57 11.64
CA ALA A 387 14.70 27.18 11.07
C ALA A 387 15.40 28.36 10.35
N THR A 388 14.64 29.22 9.66
CA THR A 388 15.21 30.41 9.01
C THR A 388 15.73 31.41 10.03
N ILE A 389 15.04 31.58 11.17
CA ILE A 389 15.48 32.41 12.30
C ILE A 389 16.78 31.85 12.91
N ASP A 390 16.92 30.52 12.99
CA ASP A 390 18.14 29.82 13.42
C ASP A 390 19.29 29.83 12.36
N GLY A 391 19.14 30.61 11.28
CA GLY A 391 20.15 30.76 10.23
C GLY A 391 20.16 29.65 9.17
N CYS A 392 19.13 28.81 9.12
CA CYS A 392 19.00 27.76 8.12
C CYS A 392 18.63 28.34 6.74
N ASN A 393 19.47 28.10 5.73
CA ASN A 393 19.16 28.48 4.35
C ASN A 393 18.16 27.49 3.72
N LYS A 394 17.53 27.86 2.59
CA LYS A 394 16.47 27.05 1.95
C LYS A 394 16.92 25.66 1.49
N PHE A 395 18.19 25.47 1.12
CA PHE A 395 18.71 24.15 0.76
C PHE A 395 18.89 23.27 2.00
N ARG A 396 19.40 23.85 3.09
CA ARG A 396 19.56 23.17 4.37
C ARG A 396 18.19 22.83 4.99
N LEU A 397 17.20 23.71 4.83
CA LEU A 397 15.80 23.46 5.17
C LEU A 397 15.24 22.25 4.41
N TYR A 398 15.51 22.16 3.09
CA TYR A 398 15.11 21.02 2.28
C TYR A 398 15.75 19.71 2.77
N VAL A 399 17.07 19.67 2.95
CA VAL A 399 17.80 18.44 3.29
C VAL A 399 17.57 17.99 4.75
N GLN A 400 17.54 18.93 5.70
CA GLN A 400 17.56 18.61 7.13
C GLN A 400 16.17 18.58 7.78
N ILE A 401 15.17 19.25 7.19
CA ILE A 401 13.82 19.33 7.76
C ILE A 401 12.82 18.67 6.83
N ILE A 402 12.70 19.14 5.59
CA ILE A 402 11.65 18.63 4.70
C ILE A 402 11.89 17.17 4.30
N MET A 403 13.10 16.81 3.85
CA MET A 403 13.42 15.45 3.39
C MET A 403 13.16 14.35 4.44
N PRO A 404 13.56 14.51 5.72
CA PRO A 404 13.19 13.56 6.78
C PRO A 404 11.68 13.45 7.02
N LEU A 405 10.97 14.60 7.03
CA LEU A 405 9.53 14.64 7.29
C LEU A 405 8.69 14.01 6.16
N ILE A 406 9.18 14.04 4.91
CA ILE A 406 8.52 13.39 3.77
C ILE A 406 9.04 11.98 3.47
N LYS A 407 9.81 11.35 4.37
CA LYS A 407 10.41 10.02 4.17
C LYS A 407 9.40 8.94 3.76
N SER A 408 8.17 9.00 4.28
CA SER A 408 7.07 8.11 3.89
C SER A 408 6.65 8.28 2.42
N SER A 409 6.55 9.54 1.97
CA SER A 409 6.27 9.85 0.55
C SER A 409 7.45 9.50 -0.37
N LEU A 410 8.69 9.64 0.10
CA LEU A 410 9.90 9.22 -0.63
C LEU A 410 9.95 7.70 -0.81
N ALA A 411 9.64 6.93 0.24
CA ALA A 411 9.57 5.47 0.18
C ALA A 411 8.49 4.99 -0.81
N THR A 412 7.29 5.59 -0.73
CA THR A 412 6.19 5.31 -1.66
C THR A 412 6.61 5.57 -3.11
N ALA A 413 7.21 6.73 -3.36
CA ALA A 413 7.72 7.07 -4.70
C ALA A 413 8.82 6.10 -5.15
N ALA A 414 9.72 5.65 -4.26
CA ALA A 414 10.78 4.70 -4.60
C ALA A 414 10.22 3.33 -5.02
N ILE A 415 9.20 2.83 -4.34
CA ILE A 415 8.57 1.54 -4.63
C ILE A 415 7.82 1.60 -5.96
N PHE A 416 6.96 2.60 -6.16
CA PHE A 416 6.31 2.79 -7.46
C PHE A 416 7.33 3.00 -8.59
N SER A 417 8.39 3.77 -8.31
CA SER A 417 9.43 4.05 -9.29
C SER A 417 10.16 2.78 -9.72
N PHE A 418 10.55 1.94 -8.77
CA PHE A 418 11.18 0.65 -9.04
C PHE A 418 10.23 -0.30 -9.78
N TYR A 419 8.99 -0.45 -9.29
CA TYR A 419 7.99 -1.33 -9.87
C TYR A 419 7.69 -0.99 -11.33
N TRP A 420 7.43 0.28 -11.64
CA TRP A 420 7.17 0.72 -13.01
C TRP A 420 8.35 0.45 -13.96
N ARG A 421 9.58 0.56 -13.48
CA ARG A 421 10.80 0.31 -14.27
C ARG A 421 11.05 -1.18 -14.45
N TRP A 422 10.66 -1.98 -13.47
CA TRP A 422 10.79 -3.43 -13.51
C TRP A 422 9.85 -4.07 -14.53
N GLU A 423 8.61 -3.56 -14.60
CA GLU A 423 7.56 -4.03 -15.51
C GLU A 423 7.58 -3.35 -16.90
N ASP A 424 8.45 -2.37 -17.13
CA ASP A 424 8.52 -1.65 -18.41
C ASP A 424 8.98 -2.59 -19.54
N LEU A 425 8.02 -2.98 -20.38
CA LEU A 425 8.27 -3.70 -21.63
C LEU A 425 8.49 -2.73 -22.79
N LEU A 426 7.76 -1.61 -22.80
CA LEU A 426 7.64 -0.74 -23.97
C LEU A 426 8.94 0.03 -24.22
N GLY A 427 9.59 0.57 -23.19
CA GLY A 427 10.89 1.24 -23.32
C GLY A 427 11.99 0.31 -23.86
N PRO A 428 12.23 -0.86 -23.25
CA PRO A 428 13.20 -1.83 -23.74
C PRO A 428 12.96 -2.32 -25.17
N VAL A 429 11.71 -2.62 -25.53
CA VAL A 429 11.33 -2.99 -26.92
C VAL A 429 11.67 -1.87 -27.90
N LEU A 430 11.56 -0.60 -27.48
CA LEU A 430 11.82 0.56 -28.32
C LEU A 430 13.31 0.85 -28.51
N TYR A 431 14.06 0.80 -27.41
CA TYR A 431 15.38 1.41 -27.34
C TYR A 431 16.51 0.40 -27.38
N LEU A 432 16.25 -0.88 -27.12
CA LEU A 432 17.27 -1.93 -27.00
C LEU A 432 17.13 -2.91 -28.16
N ASN A 433 18.20 -3.06 -28.94
CA ASN A 433 18.20 -3.85 -30.18
C ASN A 433 19.23 -4.99 -30.15
N SER A 434 19.91 -5.21 -29.02
CA SER A 434 20.93 -6.26 -28.85
C SER A 434 20.55 -7.21 -27.70
N PRO A 435 20.62 -8.53 -27.89
CA PRO A 435 20.16 -9.52 -26.91
C PRO A 435 20.80 -9.43 -25.53
N ASP A 436 22.06 -9.02 -25.44
CA ASP A 436 22.82 -8.81 -24.21
C ASP A 436 22.27 -7.66 -23.34
N LYS A 437 21.43 -6.80 -23.91
CA LYS A 437 20.87 -5.61 -23.23
C LYS A 437 19.39 -5.76 -22.89
N TYR A 438 18.76 -6.88 -23.23
CA TYR A 438 17.33 -7.06 -23.05
C TYR A 438 16.93 -7.14 -21.57
N THR A 439 15.80 -6.50 -21.25
CA THR A 439 15.17 -6.63 -19.94
C THR A 439 14.45 -7.96 -19.82
N VAL A 440 14.14 -8.37 -18.59
CA VAL A 440 13.42 -9.63 -18.30
C VAL A 440 12.08 -9.68 -19.06
N SER A 441 11.35 -8.56 -19.11
CA SER A 441 10.10 -8.43 -19.87
C SER A 441 10.30 -8.66 -21.38
N MET A 442 11.39 -8.15 -21.96
CA MET A 442 11.73 -8.36 -23.38
C MET A 442 12.18 -9.80 -23.65
N ALA A 443 12.95 -10.40 -22.75
CA ALA A 443 13.35 -11.81 -22.85
C ALA A 443 12.13 -12.75 -22.80
N LEU A 444 11.16 -12.47 -21.92
CA LEU A 444 9.89 -13.22 -21.85
C LEU A 444 9.07 -13.11 -23.14
N LYS A 445 9.08 -11.94 -23.80
CA LYS A 445 8.45 -11.77 -25.14
C LYS A 445 9.12 -12.66 -26.19
N MET A 446 10.45 -12.78 -26.21
CA MET A 446 11.15 -13.57 -27.24
C MET A 446 10.82 -15.07 -27.23
N PHE A 447 10.47 -15.63 -26.06
CA PHE A 447 9.99 -17.01 -25.96
C PHE A 447 8.66 -17.25 -26.69
N LEU A 448 7.90 -16.20 -27.01
CA LEU A 448 6.66 -16.27 -27.79
C LEU A 448 6.88 -16.15 -29.30
N ASP A 449 8.00 -15.53 -29.71
CA ASP A 449 8.31 -15.21 -31.11
C ASP A 449 9.09 -16.34 -31.81
N SER A 450 9.59 -17.35 -31.09
CA SER A 450 10.29 -18.50 -31.69
C SER A 450 9.31 -19.49 -32.33
N GLU A 451 9.26 -19.51 -33.67
CA GLU A 451 8.40 -20.38 -34.47
C GLU A 451 8.67 -21.89 -34.33
N SER A 452 9.76 -22.29 -33.65
CA SER A 452 10.12 -23.69 -33.41
C SER A 452 10.15 -24.00 -31.91
N ALA A 453 9.19 -24.83 -31.47
CA ALA A 453 9.08 -25.43 -30.14
C ALA A 453 9.24 -24.44 -28.97
N SER A 454 8.15 -23.73 -28.64
CA SER A 454 8.04 -22.95 -27.40
C SER A 454 8.39 -23.83 -26.19
N ASN A 455 9.53 -23.54 -25.57
CA ASN A 455 9.96 -24.18 -24.32
C ASN A 455 9.14 -23.60 -23.15
N TRP A 456 7.91 -24.11 -23.01
CA TRP A 456 6.93 -23.68 -22.03
C TRP A 456 7.48 -23.73 -20.59
N GLY A 457 8.30 -24.74 -20.29
CA GLY A 457 8.95 -24.89 -18.97
C GLY A 457 9.89 -23.74 -18.64
N ALA A 458 10.77 -23.35 -19.58
CA ALA A 458 11.68 -22.22 -19.41
C ALA A 458 10.91 -20.89 -19.29
N MET A 459 9.83 -20.71 -20.05
CA MET A 459 9.01 -19.50 -20.01
C MET A 459 8.24 -19.35 -18.68
N PHE A 460 7.68 -20.43 -18.13
CA PHE A 460 7.04 -20.41 -16.81
C PHE A 460 8.05 -20.18 -15.68
N ALA A 461 9.22 -20.83 -15.73
CA ALA A 461 10.28 -20.63 -14.76
C ALA A 461 10.77 -19.16 -14.75
N MET A 462 11.02 -18.58 -15.93
CA MET A 462 11.43 -17.18 -16.06
C MET A 462 10.34 -16.20 -15.61
N SER A 463 9.07 -16.52 -15.84
CA SER A 463 7.93 -15.71 -15.38
C SER A 463 7.86 -15.67 -13.86
N ILE A 464 8.06 -16.80 -13.18
CA ILE A 464 8.09 -16.86 -11.71
C ILE A 464 9.32 -16.12 -11.15
N VAL A 465 10.50 -16.34 -11.74
CA VAL A 465 11.75 -15.67 -11.32
C VAL A 465 11.66 -14.15 -11.48
N SER A 466 10.96 -13.66 -12.51
CA SER A 466 10.76 -12.22 -12.73
C SER A 466 9.97 -11.52 -11.61
N LEU A 467 9.16 -12.25 -10.85
CA LEU A 467 8.35 -11.70 -9.76
C LEU A 467 9.14 -11.58 -8.44
N VAL A 468 10.25 -12.31 -8.31
CA VAL A 468 11.03 -12.41 -7.06
C VAL A 468 11.59 -11.04 -6.60
N PRO A 469 12.18 -10.19 -7.47
CA PRO A 469 12.74 -8.91 -7.04
C PRO A 469 11.68 -7.89 -6.60
N VAL A 470 10.48 -7.93 -7.20
CA VAL A 470 9.33 -7.08 -6.81
C VAL A 470 8.83 -7.46 -5.42
N VAL A 471 8.73 -8.76 -5.15
CA VAL A 471 8.34 -9.30 -3.84
C VAL A 471 9.42 -8.99 -2.80
N ALA A 472 10.71 -9.10 -3.15
CA ALA A 472 11.82 -8.85 -2.24
C ALA A 472 11.93 -7.38 -1.79
N VAL A 473 11.82 -6.42 -2.72
CA VAL A 473 11.88 -4.98 -2.40
C VAL A 473 10.75 -4.56 -1.46
N PHE A 474 9.56 -5.14 -1.65
CA PHE A 474 8.40 -4.91 -0.78
C PHE A 474 8.68 -5.30 0.68
N PHE A 475 9.40 -6.39 0.93
CA PHE A 475 9.73 -6.87 2.28
C PHE A 475 10.88 -6.09 2.96
N ILE A 476 11.75 -5.43 2.19
CA ILE A 476 12.93 -4.71 2.73
C ILE A 476 12.55 -3.46 3.55
N PHE A 477 11.44 -2.78 3.23
CA PHE A 477 11.11 -1.46 3.79
C PHE A 477 10.11 -1.45 4.96
N GLN A 478 9.79 -2.61 5.56
CA GLN A 478 8.62 -2.78 6.44
C GLN A 478 8.79 -2.55 7.97
N LYS A 479 10.00 -2.41 8.56
CA LYS A 479 10.19 -2.62 10.03
C LYS A 479 10.41 -1.39 10.94
N GLN A 480 9.48 -1.11 11.88
CA GLN A 480 9.68 -0.42 13.18
C GLN A 480 8.64 -0.94 14.24
N ILE A 481 9.03 -1.71 15.28
CA ILE A 481 8.19 -2.17 16.43
C ILE A 481 9.03 -2.22 17.73
N LEU A 482 8.45 -1.88 18.91
CA LEU A 482 9.16 -1.27 20.07
C LEU A 482 9.60 -2.16 21.26
N LEU A 483 8.79 -3.12 21.77
CA LEU A 483 9.18 -4.00 22.90
C LEU A 483 10.02 -5.22 22.46
N PRO A 484 9.71 -5.92 21.35
CA PRO A 484 10.60 -6.95 20.81
C PRO A 484 12.02 -6.42 20.54
N ALA A 485 12.16 -5.11 20.28
CA ALA A 485 13.45 -4.46 20.13
C ALA A 485 14.32 -4.47 21.39
N GLN A 486 13.77 -4.79 22.58
CA GLN A 486 14.54 -4.95 23.81
C GLN A 486 15.22 -6.32 23.92
N PHE A 487 14.83 -7.30 23.10
CA PHE A 487 15.35 -8.66 23.13
C PHE A 487 16.27 -8.97 21.93
N LYS A 488 17.15 -9.96 22.08
CA LYS A 488 17.94 -10.58 21.01
C LYS A 488 17.01 -11.36 20.09
N HIS A 489 17.51 -11.71 18.91
CA HIS A 489 16.75 -12.40 17.85
C HIS A 489 16.24 -13.80 18.25
N ASP A 490 16.73 -14.36 19.35
CA ASP A 490 16.36 -15.68 19.87
C ASP A 490 15.13 -15.68 20.78
N VAL A 491 14.40 -14.55 20.89
CA VAL A 491 13.13 -14.44 21.64
C VAL A 491 12.03 -13.94 20.72
N ALA A 492 10.92 -14.69 20.68
CA ALA A 492 9.68 -14.25 20.06
C ALA A 492 8.76 -13.68 21.15
N VAL A 493 8.12 -12.57 20.81
CA VAL A 493 7.07 -11.95 21.63
C VAL A 493 5.76 -12.18 20.90
N ASP A 494 4.84 -12.90 21.52
CA ASP A 494 3.47 -13.06 21.02
C ASP A 494 2.51 -12.20 21.85
N ASN A 495 2.10 -11.05 21.29
CA ASN A 495 1.29 -10.06 21.98
C ASN A 495 -0.21 -10.30 21.76
N HIS A 496 -0.89 -10.76 22.81
CA HIS A 496 -2.33 -11.03 22.78
C HIS A 496 -3.18 -9.92 23.42
N ALA A 497 -2.58 -8.74 23.69
CA ALA A 497 -3.28 -7.62 24.30
C ALA A 497 -4.48 -7.18 23.44
N GLN A 498 -5.64 -6.98 24.09
CA GLN A 498 -6.86 -6.56 23.41
C GLN A 498 -7.52 -5.40 24.16
N SER A 499 -7.60 -4.25 23.48
CA SER A 499 -8.23 -3.05 24.03
C SER A 499 -9.68 -3.30 24.45
N GLY A 500 -10.07 -2.71 25.58
CA GLY A 500 -11.42 -2.71 26.12
C GLY A 500 -11.85 -3.99 26.85
N ARG A 501 -10.96 -4.98 27.00
CA ARG A 501 -11.25 -6.24 27.73
C ARG A 501 -10.75 -6.15 29.17
N SER A 502 -11.49 -6.78 30.08
CA SER A 502 -11.07 -7.05 31.45
C SER A 502 -10.53 -8.48 31.55
N SER A 503 -9.92 -8.83 32.68
CA SER A 503 -9.47 -10.20 32.98
C SER A 503 -10.61 -11.22 32.82
N ARG A 504 -11.83 -10.83 33.17
CA ARG A 504 -13.04 -11.63 32.97
C ARG A 504 -13.43 -11.76 31.51
N SER A 505 -13.66 -10.63 30.84
CA SER A 505 -14.26 -10.66 29.49
C SER A 505 -13.33 -11.34 28.50
N PHE A 506 -12.00 -11.23 28.70
CA PHE A 506 -11.02 -11.88 27.87
C PHE A 506 -11.11 -13.42 27.92
N ILE A 507 -11.24 -13.99 29.12
CA ILE A 507 -11.49 -15.43 29.29
C ILE A 507 -12.86 -15.82 28.73
N ASN A 508 -13.91 -15.06 29.05
CA ASN A 508 -15.27 -15.39 28.62
C ASN A 508 -15.44 -15.32 27.08
N GLU A 509 -14.65 -14.49 26.39
CA GLU A 509 -14.59 -14.42 24.93
C GLU A 509 -13.78 -15.58 24.29
N GLY A 510 -13.20 -16.48 25.09
CA GLY A 510 -12.36 -17.59 24.59
C GLY A 510 -10.98 -17.14 24.09
N ARG A 511 -10.49 -15.98 24.53
CA ARG A 511 -9.21 -15.42 24.04
C ARG A 511 -7.99 -15.98 24.74
N LEU A 512 -8.16 -16.64 25.89
CA LEU A 512 -7.08 -17.36 26.55
C LEU A 512 -6.75 -18.67 25.83
N ASP A 513 -7.74 -19.33 25.23
CA ASP A 513 -7.56 -20.66 24.62
C ASP A 513 -6.47 -20.68 23.53
N PRO A 514 -6.43 -19.73 22.56
CA PRO A 514 -5.37 -19.70 21.54
C PRO A 514 -3.97 -19.47 22.11
N ILE A 515 -3.87 -18.82 23.28
CA ILE A 515 -2.59 -18.60 23.97
C ILE A 515 -2.11 -19.94 24.52
N LEU A 516 -2.99 -20.70 25.17
CA LEU A 516 -2.66 -22.00 25.75
C LEU A 516 -2.37 -23.07 24.69
N GLU A 517 -3.06 -23.04 23.55
CA GLU A 517 -2.79 -23.94 22.43
C GLU A 517 -1.36 -23.77 21.86
N LYS A 518 -0.83 -22.55 21.91
CA LYS A 518 0.51 -22.21 21.39
C LYS A 518 1.62 -22.24 22.45
N MET A 519 1.25 -22.25 23.73
CA MET A 519 2.18 -22.20 24.85
C MET A 519 2.99 -23.50 24.97
N LYS A 520 4.29 -23.38 25.16
CA LYS A 520 5.24 -24.46 25.38
C LYS A 520 5.79 -24.40 26.82
N PRO A 521 6.43 -25.48 27.28
CA PRO A 521 7.19 -25.46 28.53
C PRO A 521 8.32 -24.43 28.49
N GLU A 522 8.61 -23.83 29.65
CA GLU A 522 9.59 -22.74 29.87
C GLU A 522 9.20 -21.37 29.35
N ASP A 523 7.95 -21.22 28.91
CA ASP A 523 7.51 -19.94 28.39
C ASP A 523 7.29 -18.91 29.47
N PHE A 524 7.29 -17.61 29.16
CA PHE A 524 6.84 -16.60 30.12
C PHE A 524 5.45 -16.07 29.78
N LEU A 525 4.51 -16.03 30.73
CA LEU A 525 3.19 -15.41 30.53
C LEU A 525 3.07 -14.12 31.36
N PHE A 526 3.24 -12.96 30.74
CA PHE A 526 3.13 -11.64 31.37
C PHE A 526 1.68 -11.16 31.40
N ILE A 527 1.01 -11.33 32.53
CA ILE A 527 -0.41 -11.06 32.72
C ILE A 527 -0.58 -9.64 33.27
N GLN A 528 -1.35 -8.81 32.58
CA GLN A 528 -1.59 -7.42 32.98
C GLN A 528 -3.04 -7.04 32.71
N PHE A 529 -3.76 -6.59 33.72
CA PHE A 529 -5.15 -6.15 33.63
C PHE A 529 -5.42 -5.04 34.67
N GLY A 530 -6.67 -4.59 34.82
CA GLY A 530 -7.07 -3.62 35.85
C GLY A 530 -7.95 -2.48 35.33
N HIS A 531 -7.60 -1.89 34.19
CA HIS A 531 -8.27 -0.67 33.71
C HIS A 531 -9.71 -0.84 33.23
N ASN A 532 -10.07 -2.04 32.75
CA ASN A 532 -11.45 -2.36 32.38
C ASN A 532 -12.14 -3.22 33.43
N ASP A 533 -11.35 -3.82 34.33
CA ASP A 533 -11.78 -4.58 35.50
C ASP A 533 -12.47 -3.66 36.52
N GLU A 534 -11.97 -2.43 36.69
CA GLU A 534 -12.57 -1.38 37.53
C GLU A 534 -13.90 -0.82 37.02
N LYS A 535 -14.27 -1.08 35.75
CA LYS A 535 -15.48 -0.50 35.14
C LYS A 535 -16.73 -1.28 35.55
N PRO A 536 -17.82 -0.61 35.96
CA PRO A 536 -19.05 -1.29 36.35
C PRO A 536 -19.69 -2.02 35.14
N GLY A 537 -20.27 -3.18 35.39
CA GLY A 537 -21.08 -3.91 34.39
C GLY A 537 -20.93 -5.43 34.49
N PRO A 538 -21.98 -6.19 34.14
CA PRO A 538 -22.02 -7.65 34.34
C PRO A 538 -20.94 -8.39 33.54
N ASP A 539 -20.60 -7.88 32.35
CA ASP A 539 -19.71 -8.57 31.42
C ASP A 539 -18.21 -8.30 31.68
N ARG A 540 -17.88 -7.16 32.29
CA ARG A 540 -16.48 -6.68 32.41
C ARG A 540 -16.03 -6.42 33.85
N GLY A 541 -16.89 -5.87 34.69
CA GLY A 541 -16.51 -5.31 35.99
C GLY A 541 -16.30 -6.35 37.07
N THR A 542 -15.11 -6.36 37.66
CA THR A 542 -14.68 -7.27 38.75
C THR A 542 -14.64 -6.56 40.10
N GLU A 543 -14.30 -7.33 41.14
CA GLU A 543 -14.06 -6.84 42.49
C GLU A 543 -12.59 -7.14 42.84
N PRO A 544 -11.80 -6.14 43.28
CA PRO A 544 -10.34 -6.24 43.36
C PRO A 544 -9.84 -7.46 44.14
N PHE A 545 -10.35 -7.68 45.35
CA PHE A 545 -9.85 -8.70 46.26
C PHE A 545 -10.57 -10.06 46.13
N THR A 546 -11.53 -10.18 45.23
CA THR A 546 -12.27 -11.44 45.00
C THR A 546 -12.20 -11.82 43.52
N THR A 547 -13.22 -11.48 42.74
CA THR A 547 -13.35 -11.96 41.35
C THR A 547 -12.18 -11.55 40.46
N TYR A 548 -11.56 -10.40 40.68
CA TYR A 548 -10.38 -9.99 39.91
C TYR A 548 -9.18 -10.92 40.17
N LYS A 549 -8.84 -11.18 41.44
CA LYS A 549 -7.80 -12.16 41.82
C LYS A 549 -8.14 -13.55 41.30
N GLU A 550 -9.40 -13.99 41.39
CA GLU A 550 -9.84 -15.27 40.86
C GLU A 550 -9.61 -15.39 39.34
N TYR A 551 -9.89 -14.35 38.57
CA TYR A 551 -9.65 -14.35 37.12
C TYR A 551 -8.16 -14.31 36.78
N LEU A 552 -7.36 -13.46 37.45
CA LEU A 552 -5.91 -13.45 37.28
C LEU A 552 -5.28 -14.81 37.61
N LYS A 553 -5.75 -15.46 38.67
CA LYS A 553 -5.31 -16.80 39.05
C LYS A 553 -5.56 -17.83 37.94
N LYS A 554 -6.67 -17.74 37.20
CA LYS A 554 -6.91 -18.63 36.05
C LYS A 554 -5.80 -18.52 34.98
N TYR A 555 -5.26 -17.33 34.74
CA TYR A 555 -4.11 -17.17 33.82
C TYR A 555 -2.83 -17.78 34.38
N ILE A 556 -2.59 -17.61 35.69
CA ILE A 556 -1.44 -18.19 36.40
C ILE A 556 -1.50 -19.72 36.34
N ASP A 557 -2.65 -20.30 36.69
CA ASP A 557 -2.88 -21.74 36.68
C ASP A 557 -2.77 -22.31 35.26
N ALA A 558 -3.25 -21.57 34.25
CA ALA A 558 -3.14 -21.99 32.86
C ALA A 558 -1.69 -21.99 32.35
N ALA A 559 -0.89 -20.96 32.71
CA ALA A 559 0.54 -20.94 32.41
C ALA A 559 1.27 -22.10 33.09
N ARG A 560 1.04 -22.32 34.39
CA ARG A 560 1.62 -23.44 35.15
C ARG A 560 1.22 -24.79 34.57
N GLY A 561 -0.03 -24.94 34.15
CA GLY A 561 -0.53 -26.15 33.48
C GLY A 561 0.23 -26.47 32.18
N ALA A 562 0.68 -25.45 31.46
CA ALA A 562 1.53 -25.57 30.27
C ALA A 562 3.04 -25.68 30.60
N SER A 563 3.42 -25.75 31.88
CA SER A 563 4.82 -25.66 32.35
C SER A 563 5.52 -24.36 31.95
N ALA A 564 4.76 -23.27 31.84
CA ALA A 564 5.24 -21.92 31.62
C ALA A 564 5.34 -21.14 32.95
N HIS A 565 6.18 -20.10 32.94
CA HIS A 565 6.45 -19.12 33.98
C HIS A 565 5.48 -17.93 33.91
N PRO A 566 4.43 -17.87 34.73
CA PRO A 566 3.61 -16.66 34.81
C PRO A 566 4.43 -15.49 35.38
N VAL A 567 4.12 -14.28 34.96
CA VAL A 567 4.64 -13.02 35.49
C VAL A 567 3.47 -12.06 35.60
N LEU A 568 3.19 -11.57 36.80
CA LEU A 568 2.16 -10.55 36.99
C LEU A 568 2.75 -9.18 36.70
N VAL A 569 1.96 -8.31 36.08
CA VAL A 569 2.31 -6.92 35.80
C VAL A 569 1.17 -6.03 36.29
N THR A 570 1.49 -5.02 37.10
CA THR A 570 0.48 -4.06 37.57
C THR A 570 0.01 -3.14 36.43
N PRO A 571 -1.23 -2.62 36.47
CA PRO A 571 -1.70 -1.64 35.50
C PRO A 571 -0.83 -0.37 35.51
N VAL A 572 -0.59 0.23 34.35
CA VAL A 572 0.19 1.48 34.22
C VAL A 572 -0.61 2.66 34.76
N HIS A 573 0.01 3.65 35.41
CA HIS A 573 -0.72 4.85 35.82
C HIS A 573 -1.23 5.65 34.62
N ARG A 574 -2.45 6.17 34.76
CA ARG A 574 -2.98 7.28 33.96
C ARG A 574 -2.34 8.60 34.39
N ARG A 575 -2.23 9.55 33.46
CA ARG A 575 -1.63 10.87 33.65
C ARG A 575 -2.56 11.86 34.38
N TYR A 576 -3.00 11.54 35.59
CA TYR A 576 -3.74 12.46 36.45
C TYR A 576 -2.83 12.96 37.57
N PHE A 577 -2.45 14.24 37.52
CA PHE A 577 -1.58 14.85 38.53
C PHE A 577 -2.40 15.63 39.57
N ALA A 578 -2.00 15.54 40.84
CA ALA A 578 -2.46 16.42 41.90
C ALA A 578 -1.74 17.77 41.84
N ASP A 579 -2.25 18.77 42.58
CA ASP A 579 -1.71 20.13 42.60
C ASP A 579 -0.24 20.22 43.07
N ASP A 580 0.22 19.23 43.83
CA ASP A 580 1.60 19.11 44.30
C ASP A 580 2.56 18.44 43.30
N GLY A 581 2.07 18.05 42.11
CA GLY A 581 2.85 17.40 41.07
C GLY A 581 3.02 15.89 41.22
N THR A 582 2.35 15.26 42.18
CA THR A 582 2.32 13.79 42.33
C THR A 582 1.23 13.17 41.43
N LEU A 583 1.43 11.92 41.01
CA LEU A 583 0.40 11.20 40.25
C LEU A 583 -0.69 10.64 41.18
N THR A 584 -1.94 10.93 40.83
CA THR A 584 -3.13 10.38 41.48
C THR A 584 -3.33 8.93 41.02
N ASP A 585 -3.42 8.02 41.99
CA ASP A 585 -3.79 6.64 41.71
C ASP A 585 -5.25 6.56 41.27
N THR A 586 -5.49 6.01 40.08
CA THR A 586 -6.83 5.82 39.50
C THR A 586 -7.27 4.36 39.46
N HIS A 587 -6.40 3.44 39.87
CA HIS A 587 -6.70 2.00 39.91
C HIS A 587 -6.88 1.49 41.34
N GLY A 588 -6.32 2.19 42.34
CA GLY A 588 -6.54 1.94 43.77
C GLY A 588 -6.30 0.48 44.15
N ASP A 589 -7.31 -0.13 44.76
CA ASP A 589 -7.28 -1.51 45.26
C ASP A 589 -6.90 -2.56 44.20
N TYR A 590 -7.08 -2.27 42.90
CA TYR A 590 -6.65 -3.19 41.83
C TYR A 590 -5.13 -3.36 41.76
N ILE A 591 -4.34 -2.33 42.05
CA ILE A 591 -2.88 -2.43 42.11
C ILE A 591 -2.46 -3.29 43.31
N ILE A 592 -3.12 -3.07 44.46
CA ILE A 592 -2.89 -3.81 45.69
C ILE A 592 -3.23 -5.29 45.48
N ALA A 593 -4.36 -5.59 44.85
CA ALA A 593 -4.79 -6.95 44.56
C ALA A 593 -3.80 -7.74 43.69
N VAL A 594 -3.16 -7.10 42.68
CA VAL A 594 -2.12 -7.75 41.87
C VAL A 594 -0.86 -8.02 42.70
N ARG A 595 -0.46 -7.07 43.56
CA ARG A 595 0.70 -7.22 44.46
C ARG A 595 0.50 -8.37 45.44
N GLU A 596 -0.65 -8.39 46.10
CA GLU A 596 -1.02 -9.48 47.02
C GLU A 596 -1.09 -10.82 46.31
N LEU A 597 -1.73 -10.89 45.14
CA LEU A 597 -1.83 -12.14 44.39
C LEU A 597 -0.45 -12.67 43.96
N ALA A 598 0.46 -11.78 43.56
CA ALA A 598 1.82 -12.16 43.20
C ALA A 598 2.57 -12.78 44.39
N GLU A 599 2.40 -12.21 45.58
CA GLU A 599 2.98 -12.74 46.82
C GLU A 599 2.33 -14.07 47.23
N GLU A 600 1.00 -14.14 47.23
CA GLU A 600 0.22 -15.34 47.59
C GLU A 600 0.52 -16.53 46.68
N GLU A 601 0.59 -16.30 45.38
CA GLU A 601 0.88 -17.35 44.40
C GLU A 601 2.38 -17.55 44.20
N GLY A 602 3.26 -16.71 44.77
CA GLY A 602 4.71 -16.79 44.55
C GLY A 602 5.11 -16.58 43.08
N VAL A 603 4.46 -15.65 42.39
CA VAL A 603 4.67 -15.32 40.98
C VAL A 603 5.49 -14.03 40.87
N PRO A 604 6.51 -13.93 39.98
CA PRO A 604 7.25 -12.69 39.78
C PRO A 604 6.35 -11.51 39.41
N LEU A 605 6.60 -10.35 40.04
CA LEU A 605 5.83 -9.13 39.83
C LEU A 605 6.67 -8.05 39.15
N ILE A 606 6.24 -7.60 37.98
CA ILE A 606 6.68 -6.33 37.40
C ILE A 606 5.72 -5.25 37.85
N ASP A 607 6.13 -4.47 38.85
CA ASP A 607 5.34 -3.34 39.33
C ASP A 607 5.45 -2.14 38.38
N LEU A 608 4.75 -2.24 37.25
CA LEU A 608 4.74 -1.23 36.21
C LEU A 608 3.97 0.03 36.63
N ALA A 609 3.01 -0.08 37.56
CA ALA A 609 2.39 1.05 38.24
C ALA A 609 3.48 1.91 38.89
N GLU A 610 4.26 1.36 39.83
CA GLU A 610 5.28 2.14 40.54
C GLU A 610 6.37 2.68 39.58
N ARG A 611 6.79 1.89 38.59
CA ARG A 611 7.76 2.34 37.57
C ARG A 611 7.23 3.48 36.71
N SER A 612 6.00 3.36 36.24
CA SER A 612 5.36 4.41 35.44
C SER A 612 5.12 5.68 36.26
N ARG A 613 4.76 5.53 37.55
CA ARG A 613 4.64 6.65 38.50
C ARG A 613 5.94 7.44 38.57
N MET A 614 7.05 6.77 38.87
CA MET A 614 8.38 7.40 38.93
C MET A 614 8.76 8.04 37.58
N LEU A 615 8.51 7.34 36.47
CA LEU A 615 8.84 7.80 35.12
C LEU A 615 8.13 9.11 34.75
N PHE A 616 6.83 9.21 35.08
CA PHE A 616 5.99 10.35 34.75
C PHE A 616 6.16 11.50 35.74
N GLU A 617 6.29 11.23 37.05
CA GLU A 617 6.61 12.26 38.05
C GLU A 617 7.99 12.89 37.79
N GLN A 618 8.99 12.09 37.40
CA GLN A 618 10.30 12.62 37.01
C GLN A 618 10.23 13.48 35.73
N ALA A 619 9.34 13.12 34.80
CA ALA A 619 9.09 13.94 33.61
C ALA A 619 8.28 15.22 33.95
N GLY A 620 7.56 15.22 35.07
CA GLY A 620 6.66 16.29 35.48
C GLY A 620 5.40 16.40 34.63
N ILE A 621 4.49 17.30 35.02
CA ILE A 621 3.20 17.52 34.35
C ILE A 621 3.41 17.81 32.85
N GLU A 622 4.21 18.81 32.49
CA GLU A 622 4.40 19.16 31.08
C GLU A 622 5.26 18.13 30.32
N GLY A 623 6.34 17.62 30.94
CA GLY A 623 7.25 16.70 30.24
C GLY A 623 6.64 15.33 29.95
N SER A 624 5.65 14.91 30.74
CA SER A 624 4.90 13.67 30.51
C SER A 624 3.86 13.77 29.39
N LYS A 625 3.48 14.97 28.92
CA LYS A 625 2.52 15.11 27.80
C LYS A 625 2.98 14.38 26.54
N GLY A 626 4.29 14.43 26.24
CA GLY A 626 4.84 13.72 25.08
C GLY A 626 4.94 12.19 25.25
N ASP A 627 4.62 11.65 26.42
CA ASP A 627 4.50 10.20 26.64
C ASP A 627 3.06 9.72 26.41
N PHE A 628 2.07 10.57 26.66
CA PHE A 628 0.65 10.30 26.55
C PHE A 628 0.05 10.94 25.29
N MET A 629 -1.18 10.59 24.94
CA MET A 629 -1.89 11.14 23.79
C MET A 629 -2.42 12.53 24.12
N TRP A 630 -1.49 13.45 24.36
CA TRP A 630 -1.68 14.88 24.46
C TRP A 630 -1.13 15.49 23.19
N VAL A 631 -2.02 15.71 22.25
CA VAL A 631 -1.66 16.04 20.87
C VAL A 631 -2.48 17.23 20.42
N LEU A 632 -1.83 18.13 19.70
CA LEU A 632 -2.44 19.36 19.22
C LEU A 632 -3.45 19.06 18.10
N PRO A 633 -4.44 19.95 17.89
CA PRO A 633 -5.29 19.90 16.72
C PRO A 633 -4.50 19.71 15.42
N GLY A 634 -4.81 18.63 14.70
CA GLY A 634 -4.16 18.28 13.44
C GLY A 634 -2.81 17.55 13.54
N GLU A 635 -2.30 17.29 14.76
CA GLU A 635 -1.05 16.55 14.95
C GLU A 635 -1.23 15.04 14.65
N TYR A 636 -2.40 14.48 14.98
CA TYR A 636 -2.75 13.09 14.71
C TYR A 636 -4.10 12.96 14.00
N VAL A 637 -4.14 12.14 12.95
CA VAL A 637 -5.33 11.93 12.11
C VAL A 637 -6.53 11.41 12.90
N ASN A 638 -6.30 10.60 13.94
CA ASN A 638 -7.35 10.07 14.82
C ASN A 638 -7.89 11.12 15.81
N PHE A 639 -7.20 12.25 15.97
CA PHE A 639 -7.53 13.32 16.92
C PHE A 639 -7.47 14.69 16.22
N PRO A 640 -8.38 14.95 15.27
CA PRO A 640 -8.32 16.15 14.43
C PRO A 640 -8.52 17.45 15.22
N ALA A 641 -9.30 17.42 16.31
CA ALA A 641 -9.43 18.51 17.26
C ALA A 641 -8.29 18.55 18.32
N GLY A 642 -7.29 17.69 18.18
CA GLY A 642 -6.37 17.34 19.24
C GLY A 642 -7.04 16.37 20.19
N VAL A 643 -6.26 15.77 21.08
CA VAL A 643 -6.81 15.04 22.22
C VAL A 643 -5.90 15.24 23.41
N GLU A 644 -6.52 15.38 24.57
CA GLU A 644 -5.85 15.36 25.86
C GLU A 644 -6.26 14.06 26.56
N ASP A 645 -5.68 12.95 26.11
CA ASP A 645 -5.92 11.63 26.64
C ASP A 645 -4.82 11.25 27.66
N ASN A 646 -5.22 11.12 28.92
CA ASN A 646 -4.35 10.75 30.04
C ASN A 646 -4.17 9.23 30.21
N THR A 647 -4.71 8.40 29.32
CA THR A 647 -4.73 6.93 29.42
C THR A 647 -3.89 6.28 28.34
N HIS A 648 -4.00 6.75 27.10
CA HIS A 648 -3.31 6.14 25.98
C HIS A 648 -1.95 6.79 25.70
N PHE A 649 -0.97 5.98 25.32
CA PHE A 649 0.42 6.45 25.09
C PHE A 649 0.71 6.81 23.65
N GLN A 650 1.58 7.80 23.44
CA GLN A 650 2.31 7.98 22.18
C GLN A 650 3.43 6.93 22.08
N GLU A 651 4.01 6.75 20.89
CA GLU A 651 5.17 5.86 20.66
C GLU A 651 6.30 6.10 21.67
N ARG A 652 6.61 7.37 22.00
CA ARG A 652 7.64 7.72 22.97
C ARG A 652 7.35 7.13 24.35
N GLY A 653 6.13 7.31 24.86
CA GLY A 653 5.72 6.76 26.14
C GLY A 653 5.73 5.24 26.15
N ALA A 654 5.21 4.63 25.07
CA ALA A 654 5.26 3.19 24.83
C ALA A 654 6.68 2.62 24.94
N ARG A 655 7.63 3.30 24.30
CA ARG A 655 9.02 2.89 24.23
C ARG A 655 9.69 2.98 25.60
N ARG A 656 9.42 4.05 26.34
CA ARG A 656 9.96 4.23 27.70
C ARG A 656 9.41 3.17 28.65
N LEU A 657 8.11 2.87 28.58
CA LEU A 657 7.51 1.78 29.37
C LEU A 657 8.06 0.39 28.97
N ALA A 658 8.30 0.15 27.68
CA ALA A 658 8.93 -1.08 27.22
C ALA A 658 10.36 -1.25 27.78
N ILE A 659 11.11 -0.15 27.90
CA ILE A 659 12.43 -0.13 28.55
C ILE A 659 12.29 -0.44 30.05
N GLU A 660 11.32 0.16 30.75
CA GLU A 660 11.05 -0.13 32.16
C GLU A 660 10.71 -1.60 32.42
N VAL A 661 9.94 -2.23 31.53
CA VAL A 661 9.65 -3.68 31.58
C VAL A 661 10.93 -4.48 31.37
N ALA A 662 11.76 -4.13 30.40
CA ALA A 662 13.05 -4.80 30.17
C ALA A 662 14.00 -4.68 31.38
N GLU A 663 14.04 -3.52 32.02
CA GLU A 663 14.81 -3.31 33.25
C GLU A 663 14.23 -4.10 34.44
N ALA A 664 12.91 -4.23 34.53
CA ALA A 664 12.27 -5.07 35.53
C ALA A 664 12.65 -6.54 35.36
N ILE A 665 12.66 -7.05 34.12
CA ILE A 665 13.12 -8.41 33.80
C ILE A 665 14.57 -8.62 34.29
N ARG A 666 15.47 -7.64 34.07
CA ARG A 666 16.86 -7.70 34.59
C ARG A 666 16.90 -7.73 36.11
N LYS A 667 16.11 -6.89 36.78
CA LYS A 667 16.11 -6.75 38.24
C LYS A 667 15.53 -7.99 38.93
N LEU A 668 14.47 -8.56 38.38
CA LEU A 668 13.82 -9.79 38.88
C LEU A 668 14.62 -11.06 38.56
N ARG A 669 15.63 -10.97 37.68
CA ARG A 669 16.45 -12.09 37.24
C ARG A 669 15.62 -13.23 36.64
N LEU A 670 14.64 -12.90 35.80
CA LEU A 670 13.80 -13.91 35.13
C LEU A 670 14.65 -14.74 34.17
N GLN A 671 14.98 -15.97 34.52
CA GLN A 671 15.81 -16.87 33.73
C GLN A 671 14.96 -17.92 33.00
N PRO A 672 15.24 -18.23 31.72
CA PRO A 672 16.36 -17.72 30.91
C PRO A 672 16.12 -16.37 30.24
N LEU A 673 14.92 -15.78 30.36
CA LEU A 673 14.48 -14.59 29.60
C LEU A 673 15.46 -13.40 29.64
N GLN A 674 16.06 -13.11 30.79
CA GLN A 674 17.04 -12.03 30.97
C GLN A 674 18.27 -12.20 30.07
N MET A 675 18.73 -13.43 29.81
CA MET A 675 19.92 -13.70 28.98
C MET A 675 19.74 -13.20 27.55
N TYR A 676 18.48 -13.09 27.12
CA TYR A 676 18.09 -12.65 25.81
C TYR A 676 17.78 -11.17 25.73
N LEU A 677 17.91 -10.40 26.81
CA LEU A 677 17.84 -8.95 26.69
C LEU A 677 19.02 -8.41 25.89
N SER A 678 18.74 -7.43 25.03
CA SER A 678 19.77 -6.72 24.28
C SER A 678 20.65 -5.91 25.25
N ASN A 679 21.97 -5.95 25.00
CA ASN A 679 22.97 -5.21 25.78
C ASN A 679 23.28 -3.83 25.17
N VAL A 680 22.59 -3.43 24.10
CA VAL A 680 22.83 -2.15 23.46
C VAL A 680 22.21 -1.07 24.33
N PRO A 681 23.00 -0.15 24.92
CA PRO A 681 22.43 1.03 25.54
C PRO A 681 21.71 1.79 24.44
N VAL A 682 20.38 1.87 24.51
CA VAL A 682 19.63 2.82 23.70
C VAL A 682 20.11 4.20 24.16
N ILE A 683 20.96 4.83 23.35
CA ILE A 683 21.56 6.13 23.65
C ILE A 683 20.43 7.09 24.01
N ILE A 684 20.40 7.51 25.28
CA ILE A 684 19.54 8.59 25.75
C ILE A 684 20.17 9.88 25.21
N GLN A 685 19.78 10.29 24.01
CA GLN A 685 19.98 11.66 23.57
C GLN A 685 18.89 12.53 24.20
N TYR A 686 19.23 13.21 25.29
CA TYR A 686 18.52 14.41 25.72
C TYR A 686 18.77 15.51 24.67
N SER A 687 18.02 15.51 23.57
CA SER A 687 17.92 16.65 22.67
C SER A 687 16.58 16.61 21.94
N ARG A 688 15.87 17.73 22.06
CA ARG A 688 14.48 17.99 21.64
C ARG A 688 14.16 17.56 20.19
N LEU A 689 12.88 17.22 20.00
CA LEU A 689 12.08 17.07 18.76
C LEU A 689 12.12 15.70 18.06
N ASP A 690 11.06 14.89 18.24
CA ASP A 690 10.07 14.53 17.20
C ASP A 690 9.18 13.35 17.68
N THR A 691 7.86 13.53 17.63
CA THR A 691 6.82 12.59 18.03
C THR A 691 5.80 12.46 16.91
N THR A 692 5.61 11.25 16.34
CA THR A 692 4.42 10.92 15.53
C THR A 692 4.17 9.40 15.46
N GLN A 693 3.36 8.82 16.39
CA GLN A 693 2.34 7.76 16.14
C GLN A 693 1.57 7.35 17.45
N PRO A 694 0.29 6.87 17.34
CA PRO A 694 -0.72 7.03 18.40
C PRO A 694 -1.06 5.77 19.24
N GLU A 695 -1.63 6.04 20.41
CA GLU A 695 -2.44 5.22 21.32
C GLU A 695 -2.07 3.75 21.58
N LEU A 696 -1.45 3.49 22.73
CA LEU A 696 -1.44 2.16 23.35
C LEU A 696 -2.57 2.00 24.36
N ALA A 697 -3.47 1.08 24.06
CA ALA A 697 -4.28 0.42 25.07
C ALA A 697 -3.43 -0.67 25.74
N LEU A 698 -3.36 -0.60 27.06
CA LEU A 698 -2.85 -1.55 28.04
C LEU A 698 -2.40 -2.92 27.54
N MET A 699 -1.09 -3.09 27.67
CA MET A 699 -0.42 -4.38 27.79
C MET A 699 -1.29 -5.32 28.64
N SER A 700 -1.62 -6.47 28.07
CA SER A 700 -2.36 -7.56 28.70
C SER A 700 -1.91 -8.87 28.06
N VAL A 701 -1.36 -9.77 28.88
CA VAL A 701 -1.03 -11.18 28.58
C VAL A 701 -0.06 -11.38 27.39
N MET A 702 1.25 -11.36 27.64
CA MET A 702 2.26 -11.82 26.67
C MET A 702 2.76 -13.21 27.03
N ALA A 703 2.51 -14.21 26.19
CA ALA A 703 3.14 -15.52 26.31
C ALA A 703 4.49 -15.52 25.58
N PHE A 704 5.50 -16.24 26.07
CA PHE A 704 6.85 -16.26 25.54
C PHE A 704 7.43 -17.68 25.47
N PRO A 705 7.20 -18.48 24.43
CA PRO A 705 8.12 -19.52 23.98
C PRO A 705 9.01 -19.05 22.86
N LEU A 706 10.26 -19.54 22.84
CA LEU A 706 10.82 -20.11 21.61
C LEU A 706 11.53 -21.41 21.96
N ARG A 707 11.14 -22.54 21.37
CA ARG A 707 11.88 -22.97 20.18
C ARG A 707 11.30 -22.44 18.88
#